data_AF-A0A9P1KFN2-F1
#
_entry.id   AF-A0A9P1KFN2-F1
#
_cell.length_a   1.000
_cell.length_b   1.000
_cell.length_c   1.000
_cell.angle_alpha   90.00
_cell.angle_beta   90.00
_cell.angle_gamma   90.00
#
_symmetry.space_group_name_H-M   'P 1'
#
loop_
_entity.id
_entity.type
_entity.pdbx_description
1 polymer ?
#
loop_
_entity_poly.entity_id
_entity_poly.type
_entity_poly.pdbx_seq_one_letter_code
_entity_poly.pdbx_strand_id
1 'polypeptide(L)'
;MIKNLAIVGGSCLLGGAAVFFISPSRDAWSTIFGSTLGGLGGATVTIESIKKSSKEVIKTQQQIQDLKQEHQQLLAKVQEIQDRHNKLTQQLSRAQGQLTNKRHDLNNLQNRVQEIEQQEQDLKVRLERLRISNPQLETLEQMAAQIGELSQNKSGLEGEIAALNSQLQELANQRNSLAQIEVQYHAKKAQLQELTEQIQARTEALQTLQTRQGELEVIRASYDALSAEQQHLQTRIEQLRPEIQRLEGEKQRILQVIQQHQQDYQEIENLRRQIRNLNAEIRRKMLDLQDIEHNINTANITMNGLRVKNAQLQEEKQRHQEEIDGLKGELENLSNSTEVAMKALKDKLWNHLPTPPWNIGNSGDIEKQFLQSFTAFLNLQGLTFTRRVVNAFHTSLKVQDISALVVLAGISGTGKSELPQRYADFIGAQCLTLAVQPRWDSPQDLQGFYNYIEKKFKPTDLMRGLYQYNHDNQMQNRIVIVLLDEMNLARVEYYFSDFLSKLESRRSGDTYLEIDLGSLPLREEERRLKIPEEFLFVGTMNEDETTQTLSDKVLDRANVLTFGKPENLKLREDGNNSPGVNRPQGYLDYEKFKAWRRRPQVNSPVVRKVKEYLDRANNVMEKIGHPFAHRVYQAITQYVVNYPGVSEVNSAEFRYALADQFGQKLLPKLRGLMIDDYHEELEEMKQLIEQLGDEPLTKAFEKSRNSSTGQFEWKGLIYPEE
;
A
#
# COMPACT_ATOMS: atom_id res chain seq x y z
N MET A 1 -70.99 9.36 28.95
CA MET A 1 -71.12 8.41 27.82
C MET A 1 -70.48 7.09 28.24
N ILE A 2 -71.22 6.00 28.06
CA ILE A 2 -71.01 4.67 28.65
C ILE A 2 -70.15 3.77 27.73
N LYS A 3 -69.44 2.78 28.35
CA LYS A 3 -68.76 1.55 27.83
C LYS A 3 -67.31 1.74 27.34
N ASN A 4 -66.33 0.87 27.64
CA ASN A 4 -66.36 -0.54 28.04
C ASN A 4 -65.19 -0.93 28.98
N LEU A 5 -65.52 -1.80 29.93
CA LEU A 5 -64.64 -2.62 30.75
C LEU A 5 -64.33 -3.92 29.97
N ALA A 6 -63.09 -4.40 29.98
CA ALA A 6 -62.77 -5.78 29.60
C ALA A 6 -61.73 -6.36 30.57
N ILE A 7 -62.16 -7.38 31.31
CA ILE A 7 -61.35 -8.26 32.16
C ILE A 7 -61.22 -9.60 31.43
N VAL A 8 -60.00 -10.08 31.19
CA VAL A 8 -59.56 -11.50 31.12
C VAL A 8 -58.05 -11.42 31.44
N GLY A 9 -57.48 -12.04 32.47
CA GLY A 9 -57.48 -13.47 32.80
C GLY A 9 -56.09 -14.02 32.45
N GLY A 10 -55.29 -14.37 33.47
CA GLY A 10 -53.82 -14.48 33.39
C GLY A 10 -53.21 -15.73 32.73
N SER A 11 -51.88 -15.73 32.67
CA SER A 11 -51.01 -16.90 32.85
C SER A 11 -49.56 -16.47 33.05
N CYS A 12 -48.90 -17.16 33.99
CA CYS A 12 -47.52 -17.04 34.43
C CYS A 12 -46.49 -17.17 33.30
N LEU A 13 -45.35 -16.49 33.46
CA LEU A 13 -44.04 -17.08 33.16
C LEU A 13 -42.98 -16.47 34.09
N LEU A 14 -42.43 -17.35 34.92
CA LEU A 14 -41.32 -17.16 35.85
C LEU A 14 -39.99 -17.06 35.10
N GLY A 15 -39.11 -16.20 35.60
CA GLY A 15 -37.67 -16.13 35.29
C GLY A 15 -37.18 -14.79 35.81
N GLY A 16 -36.63 -14.65 37.02
CA GLY A 16 -35.53 -15.42 37.58
C GLY A 16 -34.39 -14.42 37.86
N ALA A 17 -34.63 -13.45 38.74
CA ALA A 17 -33.64 -12.47 39.15
C ALA A 17 -32.75 -13.07 40.25
N ALA A 18 -31.49 -13.36 39.91
CA ALA A 18 -30.48 -13.74 40.88
C ALA A 18 -30.04 -12.52 41.68
N VAL A 19 -30.32 -12.54 42.98
CA VAL A 19 -29.80 -11.60 43.98
C VAL A 19 -28.38 -12.02 44.33
N PHE A 20 -27.37 -11.23 43.94
CA PHE A 20 -26.02 -11.33 44.50
C PHE A 20 -25.87 -10.33 45.64
N PHE A 21 -25.83 -10.86 46.86
CA PHE A 21 -25.29 -10.18 48.04
C PHE A 21 -23.76 -10.11 47.89
N ILE A 22 -23.19 -8.91 47.88
CA ILE A 22 -21.75 -8.71 48.15
C ILE A 22 -21.64 -7.68 49.28
N SER A 23 -21.03 -8.13 50.38
CA SER A 23 -20.72 -7.38 51.59
C SER A 23 -19.60 -6.35 51.34
N PRO A 24 -19.62 -5.16 51.98
CA PRO A 24 -18.52 -4.22 51.89
C PRO A 24 -17.48 -4.50 52.98
N SER A 25 -16.30 -5.00 52.60
CA SER A 25 -15.12 -5.00 53.46
C SER A 25 -14.47 -3.61 53.48
N ARG A 26 -14.38 -3.04 54.68
CA ARG A 26 -13.46 -1.94 55.04
C ARG A 26 -12.00 -2.37 54.83
N ASP A 27 -11.15 -1.35 54.68
CA ASP A 27 -9.68 -1.36 54.73
C ASP A 27 -8.94 -1.41 53.39
N ALA A 28 -8.58 -0.22 52.90
CA ALA A 28 -7.28 0.08 52.26
C ALA A 28 -7.21 1.59 51.91
N TRP A 29 -7.08 2.46 52.91
CA TRP A 29 -6.71 3.87 52.72
C TRP A 29 -5.55 4.19 53.65
N SER A 30 -4.34 3.85 53.23
CA SER A 30 -3.12 4.49 53.72
C SER A 30 -1.97 4.12 52.78
N THR A 31 -1.03 5.05 52.64
CA THR A 31 0.27 4.93 51.93
C THR A 31 0.23 5.10 50.41
N ILE A 32 0.46 6.34 49.94
CA ILE A 32 1.75 6.80 49.38
C ILE A 32 1.54 8.26 48.90
N PHE A 33 2.04 9.22 49.68
CA PHE A 33 2.29 10.60 49.25
C PHE A 33 3.78 10.84 49.47
N GLY A 34 4.50 11.11 48.39
CA GLY A 34 5.95 11.34 48.43
C GLY A 34 6.43 12.03 47.16
N SER A 35 6.54 13.36 47.26
CA SER A 35 7.40 14.26 46.46
C SER A 35 7.29 14.24 44.93
N THR A 36 6.65 15.27 44.38
CA THR A 36 7.29 16.25 43.47
C THR A 36 6.42 17.50 43.39
N LEU A 37 6.92 18.59 43.99
CA LEU A 37 6.38 19.95 43.83
C LEU A 37 6.66 20.43 42.40
N GLY A 38 5.63 20.94 41.72
CA GLY A 38 5.84 21.72 40.50
C GLY A 38 4.61 21.85 39.60
N GLY A 39 3.70 22.76 39.94
CA GLY A 39 2.81 23.38 38.96
C GLY A 39 1.39 22.84 38.87
N LEU A 40 0.44 23.79 38.87
CA LEU A 40 -0.98 23.72 38.54
C LEU A 40 -1.94 23.68 39.74
N GLY A 41 -2.15 24.87 40.30
CA GLY A 41 -3.32 25.19 41.10
C GLY A 41 -4.58 25.14 40.23
N GLY A 42 -5.47 24.21 40.53
CA GLY A 42 -6.76 24.11 39.83
C GLY A 42 -7.41 22.73 39.85
N ALA A 43 -7.29 21.94 40.92
CA ALA A 43 -7.95 20.62 40.96
C ALA A 43 -8.36 20.13 42.36
N THR A 44 -8.30 20.97 43.40
CA THR A 44 -8.76 20.59 44.75
C THR A 44 -10.23 20.97 45.02
N VAL A 45 -10.86 21.76 44.15
CA VAL A 45 -12.20 22.34 44.39
C VAL A 45 -13.36 21.40 43.99
N THR A 46 -13.13 20.37 43.18
CA THR A 46 -14.20 19.53 42.59
C THR A 46 -14.59 18.30 43.42
N ILE A 47 -13.66 17.67 44.14
CA ILE A 47 -13.99 16.50 44.99
C ILE A 47 -14.70 16.94 46.28
N GLU A 48 -14.32 18.11 46.81
CA GLU A 48 -14.92 18.68 48.02
C GLU A 48 -16.34 19.21 47.78
N SER A 49 -16.61 19.74 46.57
CA SER A 49 -17.96 20.15 46.16
C SER A 49 -18.92 18.97 45.99
N ILE A 50 -18.45 17.83 45.47
CA ILE A 50 -19.25 16.60 45.32
C ILE A 50 -19.60 15.98 46.68
N LYS A 51 -18.67 15.97 47.65
CA LYS A 51 -18.98 15.54 49.02
C LYS A 51 -19.96 16.48 49.72
N LYS A 52 -19.93 17.77 49.39
CA LYS A 52 -20.82 18.78 49.96
C LYS A 52 -22.24 18.66 49.40
N SER A 53 -22.40 18.47 48.10
CA SER A 53 -23.71 18.28 47.45
C SER A 53 -24.40 16.98 47.87
N SER A 54 -23.66 15.87 47.99
CA SER A 54 -24.20 14.59 48.49
C SER A 54 -24.73 14.70 49.94
N LYS A 55 -24.02 15.43 50.81
CA LYS A 55 -24.48 15.70 52.18
C LYS A 55 -25.73 16.59 52.22
N GLU A 56 -25.87 17.54 51.29
CA GLU A 56 -27.05 18.40 51.19
C GLU A 56 -28.30 17.65 50.72
N VAL A 57 -28.14 16.69 49.79
CA VAL A 57 -29.23 15.80 49.35
C VAL A 57 -29.74 14.95 50.52
N ILE A 58 -28.86 14.31 51.29
CA ILE A 58 -29.25 13.49 52.44
C ILE A 58 -29.98 14.32 53.50
N LYS A 59 -29.49 15.54 53.78
CA LYS A 59 -30.09 16.46 54.77
C LYS A 59 -31.47 16.95 54.34
N THR A 60 -31.66 17.26 53.06
CA THR A 60 -32.96 17.68 52.52
C THR A 60 -33.97 16.53 52.50
N GLN A 61 -33.52 15.30 52.27
CA GLN A 61 -34.34 14.10 52.27
C GLN A 61 -34.87 13.75 53.67
N GLN A 62 -34.05 13.89 54.72
CA GLN A 62 -34.49 13.76 56.12
C GLN A 62 -35.53 14.83 56.49
N GLN A 63 -35.31 16.09 56.13
CA GLN A 63 -36.24 17.18 56.43
C GLN A 63 -37.62 17.00 55.77
N ILE A 64 -37.68 16.45 54.55
CA ILE A 64 -38.95 16.13 53.88
C ILE A 64 -39.69 14.99 54.62
N GLN A 65 -38.96 14.03 55.17
CA GLN A 65 -39.54 12.89 55.87
C GLN A 65 -40.17 13.31 57.21
N ASP A 66 -39.50 14.20 57.95
CA ASP A 66 -40.01 14.78 59.20
C ASP A 66 -41.27 15.62 58.96
N LEU A 67 -41.24 16.49 57.94
CA LEU A 67 -42.40 17.33 57.55
C LEU A 67 -43.61 16.50 57.11
N LYS A 68 -43.39 15.35 56.44
CA LYS A 68 -44.47 14.42 56.05
C LYS A 68 -45.13 13.75 57.27
N GLN A 69 -44.35 13.37 58.28
CA GLN A 69 -44.92 12.82 59.52
C GLN A 69 -45.74 13.87 60.27
N GLU A 70 -45.24 15.10 60.34
CA GLU A 70 -45.93 16.20 61.02
C GLU A 70 -47.24 16.58 60.30
N HIS A 71 -47.23 16.59 58.96
CA HIS A 71 -48.42 16.77 58.14
C HIS A 71 -49.46 15.67 58.38
N GLN A 72 -49.05 14.39 58.47
CA GLN A 72 -49.98 13.28 58.73
C GLN A 72 -50.64 13.38 60.11
N GLN A 73 -49.88 13.78 61.14
CA GLN A 73 -50.42 13.97 62.48
C GLN A 73 -51.41 15.13 62.55
N LEU A 74 -51.13 16.23 61.84
CA LEU A 74 -52.04 17.37 61.76
C LEU A 74 -53.31 17.04 60.98
N LEU A 75 -53.22 16.28 59.88
CA LEU A 75 -54.37 15.79 59.11
C LEU A 75 -55.34 14.99 59.98
N ALA A 76 -54.82 14.04 60.78
CA ALA A 76 -55.63 13.23 61.68
C ALA A 76 -56.36 14.10 62.72
N LYS A 77 -55.68 15.11 63.30
CA LYS A 77 -56.27 16.05 64.27
C LYS A 77 -57.33 16.95 63.63
N VAL A 78 -57.11 17.43 62.40
CA VAL A 78 -58.06 18.24 61.64
C VAL A 78 -59.34 17.44 61.38
N GLN A 79 -59.21 16.18 61.01
CA GLN A 79 -60.34 15.29 60.71
C GLN A 79 -61.17 14.97 61.97
N GLU A 80 -60.51 14.70 63.11
CA GLU A 80 -61.18 14.51 64.40
C GLU A 80 -61.95 15.76 64.86
N ILE A 81 -61.35 16.95 64.69
CA ILE A 81 -61.99 18.23 65.01
C ILE A 81 -63.19 18.48 64.09
N GLN A 82 -63.08 18.14 62.82
CA GLN A 82 -64.15 18.33 61.83
C GLN A 82 -65.35 17.41 62.09
N ASP A 83 -65.11 16.15 62.47
CA ASP A 83 -66.18 15.23 62.88
C ASP A 83 -66.88 15.70 64.17
N ARG A 84 -66.11 16.22 65.14
CA ARG A 84 -66.66 16.87 66.35
C ARG A 84 -67.50 18.10 66.01
N HIS A 85 -66.99 18.97 65.14
CA HIS A 85 -67.68 20.16 64.69
C HIS A 85 -69.01 19.79 64.02
N ASN A 86 -69.02 18.85 63.08
CA ASN A 86 -70.24 18.40 62.40
C ASN A 86 -71.29 17.85 63.37
N LYS A 87 -70.87 17.06 64.37
CA LYS A 87 -71.76 16.48 65.37
C LYS A 87 -72.36 17.55 66.30
N LEU A 88 -71.57 18.54 66.69
CA LEU A 88 -72.00 19.68 67.51
C LEU A 88 -72.90 20.65 66.73
N THR A 89 -72.63 20.90 65.45
CA THR A 89 -73.46 21.73 64.57
C THR A 89 -74.86 21.13 64.38
N GLN A 90 -74.95 19.80 64.28
CA GLN A 90 -76.23 19.09 64.23
C GLN A 90 -77.01 19.16 65.56
N GLN A 91 -76.31 19.18 66.70
CA GLN A 91 -76.93 19.39 68.01
C GLN A 91 -77.39 20.85 68.18
N LEU A 92 -76.62 21.80 67.66
CA LEU A 92 -76.91 23.23 67.74
C LEU A 92 -78.14 23.62 66.90
N SER A 93 -78.35 23.02 65.73
CA SER A 93 -79.57 23.25 64.95
C SER A 93 -80.82 22.73 65.65
N ARG A 94 -80.73 21.58 66.33
CA ARG A 94 -81.81 21.03 67.17
C ARG A 94 -82.09 21.91 68.39
N ALA A 95 -81.04 22.37 69.07
CA ALA A 95 -81.17 23.27 70.20
C ALA A 95 -81.74 24.64 69.79
N GLN A 96 -81.35 25.19 68.64
CA GLN A 96 -81.92 26.43 68.09
C GLN A 96 -83.41 26.30 67.79
N GLY A 97 -83.85 25.18 67.21
CA GLY A 97 -85.28 24.91 66.99
C GLY A 97 -86.09 24.77 68.29
N GLN A 98 -85.48 24.22 69.35
CA GLN A 98 -86.09 24.20 70.69
C GLN A 98 -86.14 25.59 71.32
N LEU A 99 -85.12 26.41 71.10
CA LEU A 99 -84.99 27.77 71.65
C LEU A 99 -85.99 28.74 71.00
N THR A 100 -86.29 28.58 69.69
CA THR A 100 -87.36 29.33 69.03
C THR A 100 -88.74 28.97 69.59
N ASN A 101 -89.00 27.69 69.86
CA ASN A 101 -90.26 27.25 70.45
C ASN A 101 -90.41 27.76 71.89
N LYS A 102 -89.35 27.61 72.70
CA LYS A 102 -89.31 28.13 74.08
C LYS A 102 -89.45 29.65 74.14
N ARG A 103 -88.90 30.40 73.19
CA ARG A 103 -89.12 31.86 73.08
C ARG A 103 -90.57 32.20 72.77
N HIS A 104 -91.21 31.42 71.92
CA HIS A 104 -92.63 31.60 71.61
C HIS A 104 -93.49 31.32 72.85
N ASP A 105 -93.19 30.25 73.59
CA ASP A 105 -93.87 29.93 74.86
C ASP A 105 -93.67 31.02 75.92
N LEU A 106 -92.45 31.57 76.03
CA LEU A 106 -92.12 32.64 76.99
C LEU A 106 -92.88 33.95 76.66
N ASN A 107 -92.99 34.30 75.38
CA ASN A 107 -93.83 35.44 74.95
C ASN A 107 -95.31 35.22 75.28
N ASN A 108 -95.84 34.01 75.06
CA ASN A 108 -97.24 33.68 75.40
C ASN A 108 -97.48 33.74 76.91
N LEU A 109 -96.52 33.30 77.73
CA LEU A 109 -96.56 33.40 79.18
C LEU A 109 -96.48 34.86 79.66
N GLN A 110 -95.60 35.68 79.07
CA GLN A 110 -95.53 37.12 79.38
C GLN A 110 -96.84 37.85 79.08
N ASN A 111 -97.48 37.53 77.95
CA ASN A 111 -98.80 38.09 77.61
C ASN A 111 -99.87 37.67 78.64
N ARG A 112 -99.89 36.40 79.07
CA ARG A 112 -100.81 35.92 80.12
C ARG A 112 -100.56 36.59 81.47
N VAL A 113 -99.30 36.85 81.83
CA VAL A 113 -98.96 37.57 83.07
C VAL A 113 -99.49 39.02 82.99
N GLN A 114 -99.34 39.70 81.85
CA GLN A 114 -99.93 41.03 81.63
C GLN A 114 -101.46 41.04 81.71
N GLU A 115 -102.14 40.03 81.15
CA GLU A 115 -103.60 39.89 81.27
C GLU A 115 -104.05 39.73 82.72
N ILE A 116 -103.33 38.92 83.50
CA ILE A 116 -103.62 38.73 84.93
C ILE A 116 -103.34 40.02 85.72
N GLU A 117 -102.29 40.78 85.39
CA GLU A 117 -102.02 42.09 86.02
C GLU A 117 -103.13 43.11 85.75
N GLN A 118 -103.69 43.12 84.53
CA GLN A 118 -104.86 43.93 84.21
C GLN A 118 -106.11 43.50 85.01
N GLN A 119 -106.34 42.19 85.13
CA GLN A 119 -107.46 41.65 85.92
C GLN A 119 -107.30 41.97 87.41
N GLU A 120 -106.07 41.87 87.95
CA GLU A 120 -105.76 42.23 89.34
C GLU A 120 -106.00 43.72 89.59
N GLN A 121 -105.61 44.60 88.67
CA GLN A 121 -105.87 46.04 88.77
C GLN A 121 -107.37 46.37 88.69
N ASP A 122 -108.12 45.75 87.76
CA ASP A 122 -109.57 45.94 87.66
C ASP A 122 -110.32 45.46 88.92
N LEU A 123 -109.90 44.32 89.48
CA LEU A 123 -110.42 43.79 90.73
C LEU A 123 -110.08 44.70 91.94
N LYS A 124 -108.86 45.24 92.01
CA LYS A 124 -108.47 46.24 93.03
C LYS A 124 -109.31 47.51 92.95
N VAL A 125 -109.59 48.00 91.75
CA VAL A 125 -110.47 49.17 91.54
C VAL A 125 -111.92 48.87 91.92
N ARG A 126 -112.42 47.66 91.63
CA ARG A 126 -113.74 47.20 92.10
C ARG A 126 -113.81 47.05 93.63
N LEU A 127 -112.72 46.63 94.26
CA LEU A 127 -112.61 46.48 95.72
C LEU A 127 -112.67 47.83 96.44
N GLU A 128 -112.00 48.87 95.91
CA GLU A 128 -112.12 50.25 96.40
C GLU A 128 -113.56 50.79 96.28
N ARG A 129 -114.28 50.45 95.19
CA ARG A 129 -115.70 50.83 95.03
C ARG A 129 -116.63 50.11 96.00
N LEU A 130 -116.37 48.84 96.29
CA LEU A 130 -117.17 48.04 97.23
C LEU A 130 -116.89 48.40 98.71
N ARG A 131 -115.73 48.96 99.02
CA ARG A 131 -115.35 49.41 100.38
C ARG A 131 -116.23 50.54 100.93
N ILE A 132 -116.89 51.30 100.06
CA ILE A 132 -117.76 52.45 100.40
C ILE A 132 -119.21 52.02 100.70
N SER A 133 -119.57 50.74 100.46
CA SER A 133 -120.93 50.23 100.64
C SER A 133 -120.90 48.82 101.23
N ASN A 134 -121.05 48.68 102.55
CA ASN A 134 -121.31 47.40 103.21
C ASN A 134 -122.84 47.19 103.33
N PRO A 135 -123.43 45.97 103.30
CA PRO A 135 -122.82 44.69 103.75
C PRO A 135 -123.10 43.45 102.86
N GLN A 136 -122.15 42.50 102.80
CA GLN A 136 -122.39 41.03 102.86
C GLN A 136 -121.04 40.29 102.77
N LEU A 137 -120.73 39.48 103.79
CA LEU A 137 -119.38 39.08 104.19
C LEU A 137 -118.89 37.72 103.64
N GLU A 138 -119.64 37.07 102.75
CA GLU A 138 -119.32 35.70 102.30
C GLU A 138 -118.54 35.65 100.98
N THR A 139 -118.64 36.69 100.14
CA THR A 139 -117.98 36.74 98.81
C THR A 139 -116.52 37.21 98.88
N LEU A 140 -116.14 37.92 99.95
CA LEU A 140 -114.78 38.44 100.16
C LEU A 140 -113.76 37.35 100.49
N GLU A 141 -114.14 36.31 101.24
CA GLU A 141 -113.22 35.21 101.59
C GLU A 141 -112.91 34.31 100.38
N GLN A 142 -113.88 34.06 99.49
CA GLN A 142 -113.64 33.26 98.27
C GLN A 142 -112.69 33.97 97.28
N MET A 143 -112.78 35.30 97.16
CA MET A 143 -111.89 36.08 96.28
C MET A 143 -110.46 36.19 96.83
N ALA A 144 -110.27 36.26 98.16
CA ALA A 144 -108.95 36.26 98.77
C ALA A 144 -108.21 34.92 98.56
N ALA A 145 -108.93 33.80 98.60
CA ALA A 145 -108.38 32.48 98.30
C ALA A 145 -107.89 32.34 96.85
N GLN A 146 -108.68 32.85 95.87
CA GLN A 146 -108.28 32.83 94.45
C GLN A 146 -107.05 33.72 94.17
N ILE A 147 -106.91 34.85 94.86
CA ILE A 147 -105.72 35.71 94.73
C ILE A 147 -104.46 35.00 95.29
N GLY A 148 -104.60 34.25 96.39
CA GLY A 148 -103.50 33.44 96.93
C GLY A 148 -103.02 32.36 95.96
N GLU A 149 -103.95 31.66 95.30
CA GLU A 149 -103.63 30.62 94.32
C GLU A 149 -102.96 31.19 93.06
N LEU A 150 -103.42 32.36 92.58
CA LEU A 150 -102.80 33.06 91.45
C LEU A 150 -101.41 33.62 91.78
N SER A 151 -101.19 34.10 93.01
CA SER A 151 -99.87 34.55 93.47
C SER A 151 -98.87 33.40 93.56
N GLN A 152 -99.31 32.22 94.02
CA GLN A 152 -98.48 31.03 94.06
C GLN A 152 -98.09 30.55 92.65
N ASN A 153 -99.03 30.60 91.70
CA ASN A 153 -98.75 30.29 90.29
C ASN A 153 -97.79 31.30 89.64
N LYS A 154 -97.90 32.59 89.97
CA LYS A 154 -96.94 33.62 89.52
C LYS A 154 -95.52 33.32 90.00
N SER A 155 -95.37 33.01 91.29
CA SER A 155 -94.07 32.63 91.87
C SER A 155 -93.47 31.38 91.20
N GLY A 156 -94.31 30.38 90.88
CA GLY A 156 -93.88 29.19 90.15
C GLY A 156 -93.37 29.51 88.74
N LEU A 157 -94.07 30.36 88.00
CA LEU A 157 -93.69 30.77 86.64
C LEU A 157 -92.44 31.66 86.62
N GLU A 158 -92.26 32.54 87.62
CA GLU A 158 -91.02 33.32 87.78
C GLU A 158 -89.81 32.41 88.02
N GLY A 159 -89.98 31.31 88.76
CA GLY A 159 -88.96 30.27 88.94
C GLY A 159 -88.59 29.55 87.64
N GLU A 160 -89.57 29.21 86.80
CA GLU A 160 -89.32 28.59 85.49
C GLU A 160 -88.60 29.53 84.52
N ILE A 161 -88.93 30.82 84.53
CA ILE A 161 -88.26 31.86 83.73
C ILE A 161 -86.79 32.02 84.16
N ALA A 162 -86.52 32.02 85.47
CA ALA A 162 -85.16 32.08 85.99
C ALA A 162 -84.33 30.85 85.55
N ALA A 163 -84.92 29.66 85.59
CA ALA A 163 -84.26 28.43 85.12
C ALA A 163 -83.96 28.47 83.61
N LEU A 164 -84.90 28.96 82.78
CA LEU A 164 -84.70 29.10 81.33
C LEU A 164 -83.63 30.14 80.97
N ASN A 165 -83.55 31.24 81.71
CA ASN A 165 -82.50 32.25 81.52
C ASN A 165 -81.11 31.70 81.83
N SER A 166 -80.98 30.89 82.87
CA SER A 166 -79.72 30.19 83.19
C SER A 166 -79.30 29.24 82.06
N GLN A 167 -80.23 28.45 81.51
CA GLN A 167 -79.95 27.57 80.36
C GLN A 167 -79.55 28.34 79.09
N LEU A 168 -80.16 29.50 78.84
CA LEU A 168 -79.80 30.38 77.73
C LEU A 168 -78.38 30.93 77.86
N GLN A 169 -77.98 31.29 79.08
CA GLN A 169 -76.63 31.78 79.36
C GLN A 169 -75.58 30.68 79.15
N GLU A 170 -75.89 29.43 79.54
CA GLU A 170 -74.99 28.29 79.33
C GLU A 170 -74.82 27.94 77.84
N LEU A 171 -75.89 28.00 77.06
CA LEU A 171 -75.84 27.81 75.59
C LEU A 171 -75.07 28.95 74.89
N ALA A 172 -75.17 30.19 75.39
CA ALA A 172 -74.40 31.31 74.86
C ALA A 172 -72.88 31.12 75.09
N ASN A 173 -72.50 30.60 76.26
CA ASN A 173 -71.10 30.27 76.56
C ASN A 173 -70.57 29.14 75.66
N GLN A 174 -71.37 28.10 75.41
CA GLN A 174 -71.01 27.03 74.47
C GLN A 174 -70.80 27.55 73.04
N ARG A 175 -71.67 28.46 72.56
CA ARG A 175 -71.52 29.10 71.25
C ARG A 175 -70.21 29.88 71.14
N ASN A 176 -69.82 30.60 72.18
CA ASN A 176 -68.56 31.36 72.18
C ASN A 176 -67.33 30.45 72.17
N SER A 177 -67.37 29.32 72.89
CA SER A 177 -66.28 28.32 72.84
C SER A 177 -66.13 27.67 71.47
N LEU A 178 -67.23 27.44 70.75
CA LEU A 178 -67.22 26.91 69.38
C LEU A 178 -66.62 27.89 68.37
N ALA A 179 -66.94 29.18 68.49
CA ALA A 179 -66.36 30.22 67.64
C ALA A 179 -64.82 30.28 67.80
N GLN A 180 -64.30 30.07 69.02
CA GLN A 180 -62.86 29.99 69.25
C GLN A 180 -62.22 28.75 68.60
N ILE A 181 -62.88 27.58 68.65
CA ILE A 181 -62.39 26.35 68.02
C ILE A 181 -62.37 26.50 66.48
N GLU A 182 -63.38 27.15 65.90
CA GLU A 182 -63.46 27.39 64.46
C GLU A 182 -62.32 28.28 63.94
N VAL A 183 -61.99 29.34 64.69
CA VAL A 183 -60.81 30.18 64.40
C VAL A 183 -59.51 29.36 64.48
N GLN A 184 -59.36 28.49 65.48
CA GLN A 184 -58.19 27.62 65.60
C GLN A 184 -58.07 26.59 64.46
N TYR A 185 -59.21 26.05 64.01
CA TYR A 185 -59.27 25.14 62.88
C TYR A 185 -58.80 25.81 61.58
N HIS A 186 -59.30 27.02 61.30
CA HIS A 186 -58.87 27.78 60.12
C HIS A 186 -57.38 28.14 60.17
N ALA A 187 -56.86 28.53 61.34
CA ALA A 187 -55.43 28.78 61.52
C ALA A 187 -54.58 27.52 61.28
N LYS A 188 -55.01 26.35 61.78
CA LYS A 188 -54.32 25.07 61.55
C LYS A 188 -54.38 24.61 60.09
N LYS A 189 -55.51 24.85 59.41
CA LYS A 189 -55.66 24.56 57.99
C LYS A 189 -54.72 25.39 57.11
N ALA A 190 -54.54 26.68 57.43
CA ALA A 190 -53.60 27.55 56.73
C ALA A 190 -52.14 27.08 56.92
N GLN A 191 -51.76 26.72 58.15
CA GLN A 191 -50.43 26.15 58.44
C GLN A 191 -50.16 24.86 57.64
N LEU A 192 -51.18 24.02 57.48
CA LEU A 192 -51.06 22.78 56.73
C LEU A 192 -50.86 23.02 55.23
N GLN A 193 -51.55 24.02 54.65
CA GLN A 193 -51.34 24.42 53.25
C GLN A 193 -49.92 24.94 53.02
N GLU A 194 -49.42 25.81 53.90
CA GLU A 194 -48.05 26.33 53.84
C GLU A 194 -47.01 25.20 53.91
N LEU A 195 -47.21 24.22 54.81
CA LEU A 195 -46.33 23.07 54.92
C LEU A 195 -46.34 22.19 53.66
N THR A 196 -47.51 22.07 53.01
CA THR A 196 -47.67 21.29 51.78
C THR A 196 -46.91 21.94 50.63
N GLU A 197 -47.01 23.25 50.47
CA GLU A 197 -46.24 24.02 49.48
C GLU A 197 -44.73 23.90 49.72
N GLN A 198 -44.28 23.98 50.98
CA GLN A 198 -42.88 23.80 51.33
C GLN A 198 -42.35 22.39 51.00
N ILE A 199 -43.16 21.34 51.25
CA ILE A 199 -42.82 19.96 50.89
C ILE A 199 -42.68 19.85 49.37
N GLN A 200 -43.61 20.43 48.61
CA GLN A 200 -43.62 20.35 47.15
C GLN A 200 -42.39 21.05 46.54
N ALA A 201 -42.08 22.27 46.99
CA ALA A 201 -40.89 23.00 46.55
C ALA A 201 -39.59 22.23 46.87
N ARG A 202 -39.52 21.58 48.05
CA ARG A 202 -38.36 20.76 48.43
C ARG A 202 -38.25 19.47 47.62
N THR A 203 -39.36 18.84 47.23
CA THR A 203 -39.33 17.66 46.37
C THR A 203 -38.85 17.98 44.95
N GLU A 204 -39.24 19.13 44.40
CA GLU A 204 -38.73 19.61 43.11
C GLU A 204 -37.23 19.92 43.18
N ALA A 205 -36.78 20.58 44.26
CA ALA A 205 -35.35 20.81 44.50
C ALA A 205 -34.56 19.49 44.58
N LEU A 206 -35.11 18.46 45.23
CA LEU A 206 -34.45 17.15 45.33
C LEU A 206 -34.32 16.44 43.97
N GLN A 207 -35.34 16.53 43.11
CA GLN A 207 -35.27 16.01 41.74
C GLN A 207 -34.17 16.71 40.92
N THR A 208 -34.08 18.04 40.99
CA THR A 208 -33.02 18.78 40.27
C THR A 208 -31.61 18.47 40.76
N LEU A 209 -31.44 18.15 42.05
CA LEU A 209 -30.16 17.72 42.60
C LEU A 209 -29.79 16.29 42.15
N GLN A 210 -30.78 15.39 42.03
CA GLN A 210 -30.57 14.04 41.52
C GLN A 210 -30.14 14.03 40.05
N THR A 211 -30.74 14.88 39.20
CA THR A 211 -30.31 14.98 37.79
C THR A 211 -28.87 15.50 37.68
N ARG A 212 -28.53 16.54 38.46
CA ARG A 212 -27.15 17.06 38.52
C ARG A 212 -26.15 16.03 39.05
N GLN A 213 -26.55 15.18 39.98
CA GLN A 213 -25.70 14.09 40.47
C GLN A 213 -25.39 13.09 39.34
N GLY A 214 -26.39 12.70 38.55
CA GLY A 214 -26.19 11.83 37.38
C GLY A 214 -25.25 12.43 36.34
N GLU A 215 -25.40 13.73 36.04
CA GLU A 215 -24.50 14.46 35.14
C GLU A 215 -23.04 14.45 35.64
N LEU A 216 -22.83 14.66 36.94
CA LEU A 216 -21.49 14.63 37.54
C LEU A 216 -20.85 13.23 37.52
N GLU A 217 -21.64 12.16 37.66
CA GLU A 217 -21.15 10.78 37.56
C GLU A 217 -20.66 10.45 36.14
N VAL A 218 -21.37 10.91 35.12
CA VAL A 218 -20.95 10.77 33.71
C VAL A 218 -19.67 11.54 33.44
N ILE A 219 -19.58 12.80 33.91
CA ILE A 219 -18.35 13.60 33.77
C ILE A 219 -17.18 12.93 34.47
N ARG A 220 -17.38 12.37 35.66
CA ARG A 220 -16.33 11.65 36.40
C ARG A 220 -15.84 10.42 35.65
N ALA A 221 -16.74 9.61 35.10
CA ALA A 221 -16.36 8.46 34.27
C ALA A 221 -15.54 8.87 33.04
N SER A 222 -15.91 9.99 32.39
CA SER A 222 -15.14 10.53 31.25
C SER A 222 -13.76 11.03 31.66
N TYR A 223 -13.65 11.67 32.83
CA TYR A 223 -12.38 12.14 33.38
C TYR A 223 -11.44 10.97 33.73
N ASP A 224 -11.98 9.92 34.35
CA ASP A 224 -11.19 8.74 34.72
C ASP A 224 -10.65 8.03 33.47
N ALA A 225 -11.45 7.96 32.39
CA ALA A 225 -11.01 7.42 31.10
C ALA A 225 -9.90 8.26 30.45
N LEU A 226 -10.07 9.58 30.41
CA LEU A 226 -9.06 10.51 29.88
C LEU A 226 -7.76 10.47 30.70
N SER A 227 -7.86 10.33 32.03
CA SER A 227 -6.69 10.23 32.90
C SER A 227 -5.90 8.94 32.66
N ALA A 228 -6.59 7.81 32.44
CA ALA A 228 -5.94 6.55 32.09
C ALA A 228 -5.24 6.63 30.72
N GLU A 229 -5.87 7.27 29.73
CA GLU A 229 -5.26 7.50 28.41
C GLU A 229 -4.02 8.40 28.50
N GLN A 230 -4.09 9.46 29.31
CA GLN A 230 -2.94 10.33 29.58
C GLN A 230 -1.76 9.55 30.18
N GLN A 231 -2.02 8.68 31.16
CA GLN A 231 -0.97 7.84 31.77
C GLN A 231 -0.35 6.86 30.76
N HIS A 232 -1.16 6.27 29.89
CA HIS A 232 -0.68 5.37 28.84
C HIS A 232 0.22 6.11 27.84
N LEU A 233 -0.21 7.29 27.37
CA LEU A 233 0.58 8.14 26.48
C LEU A 233 1.89 8.59 27.13
N GLN A 234 1.86 8.93 28.41
CA GLN A 234 3.05 9.35 29.15
C GLN A 234 4.07 8.20 29.30
N THR A 235 3.59 6.98 29.55
CA THR A 235 4.42 5.78 29.57
C THR A 235 5.04 5.52 28.19
N ARG A 236 4.26 5.73 27.11
CA ARG A 236 4.76 5.58 25.73
C ARG A 236 5.84 6.60 25.39
N ILE A 237 5.69 7.84 25.82
CA ILE A 237 6.71 8.89 25.66
C ILE A 237 8.00 8.48 26.37
N GLU A 238 7.92 7.95 27.59
CA GLU A 238 9.09 7.54 28.36
C GLU A 238 9.82 6.35 27.72
N GLN A 239 9.10 5.44 27.06
CA GLN A 239 9.67 4.34 26.28
C GLN A 239 10.37 4.81 24.99
N LEU A 240 9.87 5.87 24.35
CA LEU A 240 10.42 6.36 23.08
C LEU A 240 11.65 7.26 23.26
N ARG A 241 11.80 7.96 24.40
CA ARG A 241 12.99 8.78 24.71
C ARG A 241 14.33 8.06 24.52
N PRO A 242 14.57 6.86 25.08
CA PRO A 242 15.85 6.18 24.92
C PRO A 242 16.12 5.76 23.47
N GLU A 243 15.08 5.42 22.70
CA GLU A 243 15.25 5.06 21.29
C GLU A 243 15.65 6.27 20.44
N ILE A 244 15.08 7.44 20.71
CA ILE A 244 15.50 8.69 20.07
C ILE A 244 16.98 8.99 20.38
N GLN A 245 17.40 8.84 21.63
CA GLN A 245 18.81 9.03 22.01
C GLN A 245 19.74 8.02 21.34
N ARG A 246 19.31 6.76 21.19
CA ARG A 246 20.07 5.72 20.48
C ARG A 246 20.28 6.10 19.01
N LEU A 247 19.20 6.52 18.35
CA LEU A 247 19.22 6.94 16.95
C LEU A 247 20.06 8.21 16.73
N GLU A 248 20.02 9.17 17.66
CA GLU A 248 20.90 10.35 17.61
C GLU A 248 22.38 9.97 17.75
N GLY A 249 22.69 9.00 18.60
CA GLY A 249 24.04 8.44 18.72
C GLY A 249 24.52 7.76 17.43
N GLU A 250 23.67 6.96 16.78
CA GLU A 250 23.97 6.35 15.48
C GLU A 250 24.17 7.40 14.38
N LYS A 251 23.32 8.42 14.33
CA LYS A 251 23.46 9.56 13.41
C LYS A 251 24.82 10.24 13.58
N GLN A 252 25.25 10.50 14.82
CA GLN A 252 26.56 11.14 15.06
C GLN A 252 27.73 10.25 14.60
N ARG A 253 27.66 8.92 14.81
CA ARG A 253 28.67 7.98 14.31
C ARG A 253 28.76 8.00 12.79
N ILE A 254 27.61 7.97 12.11
CA ILE A 254 27.56 8.02 10.65
C ILE A 254 28.16 9.33 10.13
N LEU A 255 27.82 10.47 10.75
CA LEU A 255 28.40 11.77 10.38
C LEU A 255 29.93 11.79 10.53
N GLN A 256 30.46 11.17 11.58
CA GLN A 256 31.90 11.08 11.80
C GLN A 256 32.59 10.24 10.71
N VAL A 257 31.98 9.12 10.32
CA VAL A 257 32.48 8.28 9.21
C VAL A 257 32.44 9.02 7.88
N ILE A 258 31.36 9.75 7.59
CA ILE A 258 31.25 10.59 6.39
C ILE A 258 32.37 11.62 6.35
N GLN A 259 32.64 12.28 7.47
CA GLN A 259 33.71 13.28 7.57
C GLN A 259 35.09 12.65 7.33
N GLN A 260 35.33 11.44 7.84
CA GLN A 260 36.57 10.71 7.59
C GLN A 260 36.73 10.36 6.10
N HIS A 261 35.68 9.84 5.45
CA HIS A 261 35.74 9.55 4.02
C HIS A 261 35.91 10.81 3.15
N GLN A 262 35.40 11.97 3.59
CA GLN A 262 35.68 13.24 2.91
C GLN A 262 37.16 13.62 3.00
N GLN A 263 37.82 13.38 4.13
CA GLN A 263 39.27 13.59 4.27
C GLN A 263 40.05 12.63 3.37
N ASP A 264 39.71 11.34 3.39
CA ASP A 264 40.34 10.33 2.54
C ASP A 264 40.20 10.71 1.05
N TYR A 265 39.03 11.22 0.65
CA TYR A 265 38.79 11.67 -0.72
C TYR A 265 39.70 12.85 -1.12
N GLN A 266 39.88 13.82 -0.22
CA GLN A 266 40.80 14.94 -0.45
C GLN A 266 42.26 14.47 -0.58
N GLU A 267 42.68 13.49 0.23
CA GLU A 267 44.02 12.89 0.09
C GLU A 267 44.19 12.18 -1.25
N ILE A 268 43.19 11.40 -1.68
CA ILE A 268 43.20 10.74 -2.99
C ILE A 268 43.27 11.77 -4.11
N GLU A 269 42.56 12.89 -4.01
CA GLU A 269 42.60 13.94 -5.01
C GLU A 269 43.99 14.61 -5.09
N ASN A 270 44.62 14.85 -3.93
CA ASN A 270 46.00 15.35 -3.85
C ASN A 270 46.99 14.38 -4.49
N LEU A 271 46.88 13.08 -4.19
CA LEU A 271 47.71 12.03 -4.81
C LEU A 271 47.50 11.97 -6.33
N ARG A 272 46.25 12.05 -6.80
CA ARG A 272 45.95 12.12 -8.24
C ARG A 272 46.59 13.35 -8.90
N ARG A 273 46.61 14.49 -8.21
CA ARG A 273 47.29 15.70 -8.69
C ARG A 273 48.81 15.51 -8.77
N GLN A 274 49.42 14.87 -7.77
CA GLN A 274 50.84 14.52 -7.80
C GLN A 274 51.18 13.57 -8.96
N ILE A 275 50.37 12.52 -9.17
CA ILE A 275 50.53 11.59 -10.30
C ILE A 275 50.44 12.33 -11.63
N ARG A 276 49.49 13.27 -11.79
CA ARG A 276 49.38 14.09 -13.01
C ARG A 276 50.64 14.94 -13.24
N ASN A 277 51.19 15.53 -12.20
CA ASN A 277 52.41 16.33 -12.29
C ASN A 277 53.61 15.46 -12.66
N LEU A 278 53.79 14.31 -11.99
CA LEU A 278 54.84 13.35 -12.29
C LEU A 278 54.73 12.82 -13.72
N ASN A 279 53.52 12.48 -14.18
CA ASN A 279 53.30 12.05 -15.56
C ASN A 279 53.60 13.17 -16.58
N ALA A 280 53.34 14.44 -16.24
CA ALA A 280 53.73 15.55 -17.09
C ALA A 280 55.25 15.74 -17.12
N GLU A 281 55.94 15.50 -16.01
CA GLU A 281 57.40 15.53 -15.93
C GLU A 281 58.03 14.38 -16.71
N ILE A 282 57.51 13.16 -16.59
CA ILE A 282 57.92 11.99 -17.39
C ILE A 282 57.73 12.29 -18.89
N ARG A 283 56.61 12.89 -19.29
CA ARG A 283 56.40 13.28 -20.69
C ARG A 283 57.44 14.30 -21.18
N ARG A 284 57.78 15.31 -20.37
CA ARG A 284 58.86 16.25 -20.72
C ARG A 284 60.19 15.52 -20.86
N LYS A 285 60.52 14.65 -19.91
CA LYS A 285 61.75 13.86 -19.96
C LYS A 285 61.80 12.93 -21.16
N MET A 286 60.67 12.34 -21.58
CA MET A 286 60.60 11.53 -22.80
C MET A 286 60.82 12.38 -24.05
N LEU A 287 60.28 13.59 -24.11
CA LEU A 287 60.55 14.52 -25.22
C LEU A 287 62.03 14.93 -25.25
N ASP A 288 62.62 15.28 -24.10
CA ASP A 288 64.06 15.54 -23.99
C ASP A 288 64.89 14.33 -24.47
N LEU A 289 64.47 13.10 -24.12
CA LEU A 289 65.12 11.86 -24.54
C LEU A 289 64.99 11.63 -26.05
N GLN A 290 63.82 11.90 -26.63
CA GLN A 290 63.60 11.83 -28.07
C GLN A 290 64.44 12.86 -28.82
N ASP A 291 64.57 14.08 -28.30
CA ASP A 291 65.45 15.10 -28.87
C ASP A 291 66.92 14.69 -28.79
N ILE A 292 67.35 14.10 -27.66
CA ILE A 292 68.69 13.54 -27.50
C ILE A 292 68.90 12.35 -28.45
N GLU A 293 67.94 11.44 -28.61
CA GLU A 293 67.99 10.33 -29.56
C GLU A 293 68.04 10.83 -31.00
N HIS A 294 67.31 11.89 -31.33
CA HIS A 294 67.37 12.55 -32.63
C HIS A 294 68.74 13.20 -32.87
N ASN A 295 69.31 13.84 -31.86
CA ASN A 295 70.66 14.41 -31.90
C ASN A 295 71.74 13.31 -32.03
N ILE A 296 71.57 12.18 -31.33
CA ILE A 296 72.44 11.00 -31.48
C ILE A 296 72.28 10.39 -32.86
N ASN A 297 71.06 10.30 -33.39
CA ASN A 297 70.80 9.78 -34.72
C ASN A 297 71.37 10.69 -35.82
N THR A 298 71.28 12.01 -35.70
CA THR A 298 71.91 12.95 -36.63
C THR A 298 73.43 12.95 -36.52
N ALA A 299 73.98 12.85 -35.30
CA ALA A 299 75.41 12.62 -35.06
C ALA A 299 75.88 11.27 -35.63
N ASN A 300 75.06 10.23 -35.52
CA ASN A 300 75.33 8.90 -36.09
C ASN A 300 75.19 8.92 -37.61
N ILE A 301 74.26 9.68 -38.20
CA ILE A 301 74.13 9.84 -39.66
C ILE A 301 75.34 10.61 -40.21
N THR A 302 75.85 11.61 -39.49
CA THR A 302 77.06 12.35 -39.90
C THR A 302 78.34 11.52 -39.70
N MET A 303 78.46 10.78 -38.59
CA MET A 303 79.52 9.81 -38.35
C MET A 303 79.47 8.65 -39.35
N ASN A 304 78.28 8.15 -39.67
CA ASN A 304 78.06 7.13 -40.68
C ASN A 304 78.30 7.70 -42.09
N GLY A 305 78.01 8.97 -42.37
CA GLY A 305 78.38 9.61 -43.64
C GLY A 305 79.89 9.72 -43.82
N LEU A 306 80.62 10.02 -42.74
CA LEU A 306 82.09 10.06 -42.71
C LEU A 306 82.70 8.65 -42.76
N ARG A 307 82.07 7.65 -42.13
CA ARG A 307 82.45 6.23 -42.22
C ARG A 307 82.11 5.62 -43.57
N VAL A 308 80.97 5.94 -44.18
CA VAL A 308 80.54 5.53 -45.51
C VAL A 308 81.50 6.07 -46.57
N LYS A 309 81.99 7.30 -46.45
CA LYS A 309 83.04 7.81 -47.36
C LYS A 309 84.38 7.06 -47.24
N ASN A 310 84.70 6.59 -46.04
CA ASN A 310 85.94 5.86 -45.75
C ASN A 310 85.81 4.35 -46.09
N ALA A 311 84.60 3.81 -45.94
CA ALA A 311 84.23 2.43 -46.26
C ALA A 311 83.91 2.24 -47.74
N GLN A 312 83.30 3.20 -48.44
CA GLN A 312 83.04 3.17 -49.89
C GLN A 312 84.31 2.85 -50.71
N LEU A 313 85.47 3.37 -50.28
CA LEU A 313 86.76 3.12 -50.92
C LEU A 313 87.38 1.73 -50.63
N GLN A 314 86.93 1.04 -49.57
CA GLN A 314 87.42 -0.28 -49.20
C GLN A 314 86.40 -1.40 -49.50
N GLU A 315 85.11 -1.06 -49.62
CA GLU A 315 83.97 -1.98 -49.68
C GLU A 315 83.47 -2.23 -51.12
N GLU A 316 83.68 -1.33 -52.10
CA GLU A 316 83.45 -1.65 -53.52
C GLU A 316 84.25 -2.88 -53.98
N LYS A 317 85.41 -3.09 -53.36
CA LYS A 317 86.35 -4.16 -53.69
C LYS A 317 85.97 -5.53 -53.10
N GLN A 318 85.14 -5.56 -52.04
CA GLN A 318 84.89 -6.77 -51.26
C GLN A 318 83.40 -7.17 -51.24
N ARG A 319 82.46 -6.24 -51.45
CA ARG A 319 81.01 -6.52 -51.33
C ARG A 319 80.39 -7.28 -52.50
N HIS A 320 80.86 -7.13 -53.74
CA HIS A 320 80.34 -7.94 -54.86
C HIS A 320 80.61 -9.44 -54.69
N GLN A 321 81.55 -9.84 -53.83
CA GLN A 321 81.93 -11.24 -53.63
C GLN A 321 81.19 -11.93 -52.45
N GLU A 322 80.61 -11.16 -51.52
CA GLU A 322 79.91 -11.69 -50.33
C GLU A 322 78.37 -11.50 -50.40
N GLU A 323 77.85 -10.62 -51.29
CA GLU A 323 76.40 -10.36 -51.47
C GLU A 323 75.62 -11.53 -52.12
N ILE A 324 76.28 -12.49 -52.80
CA ILE A 324 75.60 -13.66 -53.38
C ILE A 324 75.39 -14.79 -52.35
N ASP A 325 76.26 -14.92 -51.35
CA ASP A 325 76.21 -16.04 -50.39
C ASP A 325 75.51 -15.68 -49.07
N GLY A 326 75.40 -14.40 -48.70
CA GLY A 326 74.72 -13.94 -47.46
C GLY A 326 73.20 -13.77 -47.54
N LEU A 327 72.66 -13.38 -48.70
CA LEU A 327 71.22 -13.09 -48.87
C LEU A 327 70.31 -14.34 -48.82
N LYS A 328 70.88 -15.56 -48.84
CA LYS A 328 70.14 -16.80 -48.60
C LYS A 328 70.00 -17.17 -47.11
N GLY A 329 70.86 -16.67 -46.22
CA GLY A 329 70.91 -17.10 -44.81
C GLY A 329 70.14 -16.20 -43.82
N GLU A 330 70.04 -14.89 -44.07
CA GLU A 330 69.33 -13.98 -43.15
C GLU A 330 67.82 -13.89 -43.44
N LEU A 331 67.37 -14.27 -44.64
CA LEU A 331 65.95 -14.40 -44.97
C LEU A 331 65.29 -15.58 -44.22
N GLU A 332 66.07 -16.61 -43.86
CA GLU A 332 65.59 -17.85 -43.22
C GLU A 332 65.39 -17.70 -41.70
N ASN A 333 66.14 -16.80 -41.03
CA ASN A 333 66.09 -16.66 -39.57
C ASN A 333 65.12 -15.60 -39.04
N LEU A 334 64.75 -14.58 -39.84
CA LEU A 334 63.73 -13.60 -39.46
C LEU A 334 62.30 -14.05 -39.79
N SER A 335 62.13 -14.88 -40.83
CA SER A 335 60.85 -15.49 -41.20
C SER A 335 60.39 -16.51 -40.14
N ASN A 336 61.33 -17.24 -39.52
CA ASN A 336 61.03 -18.23 -38.49
C ASN A 336 60.44 -17.63 -37.19
N SER A 337 60.77 -16.39 -36.79
CA SER A 337 60.23 -15.82 -35.53
C SER A 337 58.78 -15.34 -35.63
N THR A 338 58.38 -14.74 -36.75
CA THR A 338 56.97 -14.35 -36.99
C THR A 338 56.10 -15.58 -37.30
N GLU A 339 56.64 -16.55 -38.03
CA GLU A 339 55.95 -17.80 -38.34
C GLU A 339 55.72 -18.67 -37.08
N VAL A 340 56.69 -18.73 -36.16
CA VAL A 340 56.53 -19.40 -34.86
C VAL A 340 55.52 -18.68 -33.96
N ALA A 341 55.49 -17.35 -33.97
CA ALA A 341 54.55 -16.56 -33.17
C ALA A 341 53.09 -16.71 -33.64
N MET A 342 52.87 -16.87 -34.95
CA MET A 342 51.56 -17.06 -35.58
C MET A 342 51.15 -18.52 -35.83
N LYS A 343 52.02 -19.50 -35.53
CA LYS A 343 51.77 -20.91 -35.84
C LYS A 343 50.42 -21.42 -35.32
N ALA A 344 50.03 -21.03 -34.10
CA ALA A 344 48.75 -21.41 -33.51
C ALA A 344 47.53 -20.78 -34.21
N LEU A 345 47.70 -19.60 -34.82
CA LEU A 345 46.66 -18.90 -35.57
C LEU A 345 46.47 -19.47 -36.98
N LYS A 346 47.57 -19.93 -37.60
CA LYS A 346 47.58 -20.55 -38.93
C LYS A 346 47.07 -21.99 -38.94
N ASP A 347 46.97 -22.64 -37.78
CA ASP A 347 46.47 -24.01 -37.69
C ASP A 347 44.96 -24.07 -38.02
N LYS A 348 44.62 -24.82 -39.07
CA LYS A 348 43.25 -24.87 -39.62
C LYS A 348 42.29 -25.48 -38.58
N LEU A 349 41.23 -24.74 -38.28
CA LEU A 349 40.17 -25.21 -37.41
C LEU A 349 39.26 -26.21 -38.14
N TRP A 350 38.88 -25.91 -39.38
CA TRP A 350 38.00 -26.75 -40.19
C TRP A 350 38.77 -27.43 -41.32
N ASN A 351 38.93 -28.75 -41.23
CA ASN A 351 39.62 -29.57 -42.23
C ASN A 351 38.67 -30.27 -43.21
N HIS A 352 37.43 -30.51 -42.80
CA HIS A 352 36.42 -31.22 -43.59
C HIS A 352 35.23 -30.30 -43.88
N LEU A 353 35.20 -29.72 -45.08
CA LEU A 353 34.14 -28.82 -45.51
C LEU A 353 33.08 -29.58 -46.34
N PRO A 354 31.78 -29.44 -46.05
CA PRO A 354 30.72 -30.04 -46.85
C PRO A 354 30.76 -29.57 -48.31
N THR A 355 30.54 -30.49 -49.25
CA THR A 355 30.42 -30.23 -50.70
C THR A 355 29.33 -31.16 -51.27
N PRO A 356 28.59 -30.78 -52.34
CA PRO A 356 28.60 -29.53 -53.14
C PRO A 356 27.73 -28.38 -52.55
N PRO A 357 27.74 -27.15 -53.08
CA PRO A 357 26.76 -26.12 -52.70
C PRO A 357 25.34 -26.51 -53.13
N TRP A 358 24.34 -26.12 -52.34
CA TRP A 358 22.93 -26.41 -52.65
C TRP A 358 22.47 -25.69 -53.91
N ASN A 359 21.79 -26.39 -54.82
CA ASN A 359 21.23 -25.79 -56.02
C ASN A 359 19.78 -25.39 -55.77
N ILE A 360 19.59 -24.19 -55.21
CA ILE A 360 18.28 -23.65 -54.85
C ILE A 360 18.00 -22.44 -55.75
N GLY A 361 16.80 -22.39 -56.35
CA GLY A 361 16.34 -21.25 -57.16
C GLY A 361 16.07 -19.99 -56.32
N ASN A 362 15.86 -18.84 -56.96
CA ASN A 362 15.71 -17.54 -56.28
C ASN A 362 14.25 -17.12 -55.98
N SER A 363 13.28 -18.04 -55.96
CA SER A 363 11.86 -17.71 -55.71
C SER A 363 11.50 -17.65 -54.23
N GLY A 364 10.66 -16.69 -53.81
CA GLY A 364 10.27 -16.47 -52.40
C GLY A 364 9.54 -17.63 -51.70
N ASP A 365 8.96 -18.58 -52.45
CA ASP A 365 8.30 -19.76 -51.88
C ASP A 365 9.29 -20.80 -51.33
N ILE A 366 10.55 -20.72 -51.74
CA ILE A 366 11.60 -21.65 -51.35
C ILE A 366 11.96 -21.48 -49.87
N GLU A 367 11.92 -20.26 -49.33
CA GLU A 367 12.18 -20.02 -47.92
C GLU A 367 11.16 -20.77 -47.03
N LYS A 368 9.88 -20.77 -47.43
CA LYS A 368 8.84 -21.52 -46.71
C LYS A 368 9.08 -23.02 -46.77
N GLN A 369 9.46 -23.55 -47.94
CA GLN A 369 9.81 -24.97 -48.11
C GLN A 369 11.06 -25.36 -47.31
N PHE A 370 12.05 -24.48 -47.25
CA PHE A 370 13.25 -24.65 -46.43
C PHE A 370 12.89 -24.80 -44.95
N LEU A 371 12.04 -23.90 -44.41
CA LEU A 371 11.62 -23.93 -43.02
C LEU A 371 10.76 -25.16 -42.68
N GLN A 372 9.89 -25.59 -43.61
CA GLN A 372 9.14 -26.85 -43.47
C GLN A 372 10.06 -28.07 -43.43
N SER A 373 11.05 -28.11 -44.32
CA SER A 373 12.05 -29.19 -44.38
C SER A 373 12.92 -29.21 -43.13
N PHE A 374 13.31 -28.04 -42.63
CA PHE A 374 14.07 -27.91 -41.39
C PHE A 374 13.25 -28.37 -40.17
N THR A 375 11.97 -27.99 -40.09
CA THR A 375 11.08 -28.42 -39.00
C THR A 375 10.91 -29.94 -39.02
N ALA A 376 10.74 -30.55 -40.21
CA ALA A 376 10.70 -32.01 -40.35
C ALA A 376 12.02 -32.66 -39.91
N PHE A 377 13.17 -32.06 -40.23
CA PHE A 377 14.48 -32.52 -39.80
C PHE A 377 14.65 -32.47 -38.27
N LEU A 378 14.19 -31.40 -37.60
CA LEU A 378 14.22 -31.29 -36.14
C LEU A 378 13.39 -32.41 -35.49
N ASN A 379 12.17 -32.64 -35.98
CA ASN A 379 11.29 -33.69 -35.47
C ASN A 379 11.92 -35.09 -35.58
N LEU A 380 12.64 -35.37 -36.68
CA LEU A 380 13.38 -36.64 -36.84
C LEU A 380 14.56 -36.79 -35.88
N GLN A 381 15.18 -35.69 -35.46
CA GLN A 381 16.25 -35.70 -34.44
C GLN A 381 15.70 -35.80 -33.01
N GLY A 382 14.38 -35.95 -32.85
CA GLY A 382 13.69 -35.99 -31.57
C GLY A 382 13.48 -34.62 -30.93
N LEU A 383 13.59 -33.53 -31.70
CA LEU A 383 13.47 -32.16 -31.23
C LEU A 383 12.22 -31.49 -31.80
N THR A 384 11.29 -31.14 -30.92
CA THR A 384 10.05 -30.47 -31.31
C THR A 384 10.11 -28.99 -30.93
N PHE A 385 10.12 -28.13 -31.93
CA PHE A 385 10.04 -26.68 -31.75
C PHE A 385 8.84 -26.15 -32.53
N THR A 386 8.08 -25.21 -31.94
CA THR A 386 6.97 -24.54 -32.62
C THR A 386 7.45 -23.83 -33.88
N ARG A 387 6.64 -23.83 -34.93
CA ARG A 387 6.93 -23.13 -36.18
C ARG A 387 7.27 -21.65 -35.95
N ARG A 388 6.59 -20.99 -35.02
CA ARG A 388 6.88 -19.59 -34.63
C ARG A 388 8.30 -19.40 -34.09
N VAL A 389 8.82 -20.33 -33.27
CA VAL A 389 10.21 -20.28 -32.74
C VAL A 389 11.21 -20.43 -33.88
N VAL A 390 11.00 -21.41 -34.76
CA VAL A 390 11.88 -21.67 -35.92
C VAL A 390 11.91 -20.46 -36.84
N ASN A 391 10.76 -19.88 -37.15
CA ASN A 391 10.66 -18.65 -37.95
C ASN A 391 11.35 -17.49 -37.25
N ALA A 392 11.08 -17.27 -35.95
CA ALA A 392 11.68 -16.18 -35.19
C ALA A 392 13.21 -16.30 -35.14
N PHE A 393 13.73 -17.52 -34.97
CA PHE A 393 15.17 -17.80 -34.96
C PHE A 393 15.79 -17.51 -36.33
N HIS A 394 15.19 -18.05 -37.40
CA HIS A 394 15.63 -17.80 -38.77
C HIS A 394 15.62 -16.30 -39.13
N THR A 395 14.55 -15.58 -38.79
CA THR A 395 14.47 -14.12 -38.99
C THR A 395 15.54 -13.38 -38.20
N SER A 396 15.82 -13.82 -36.97
CA SER A 396 16.83 -13.20 -36.12
C SER A 396 18.24 -13.33 -36.72
N LEU A 397 18.55 -14.48 -37.32
CA LEU A 397 19.78 -14.69 -38.09
C LEU A 397 19.84 -13.77 -39.32
N LYS A 398 18.73 -13.57 -40.03
CA LYS A 398 18.68 -12.71 -41.22
C LYS A 398 18.95 -11.23 -40.91
N VAL A 399 18.55 -10.75 -39.72
CA VAL A 399 18.68 -9.33 -39.34
C VAL A 399 19.89 -9.05 -38.45
N GLN A 400 20.92 -9.89 -38.48
CA GLN A 400 22.14 -9.68 -37.69
C GLN A 400 22.97 -8.46 -38.12
N ASP A 401 22.64 -7.82 -39.26
CA ASP A 401 23.21 -6.54 -39.64
C ASP A 401 22.75 -5.39 -38.73
N ILE A 402 21.61 -5.51 -38.04
CA ILE A 402 21.11 -4.51 -37.07
C ILE A 402 21.11 -5.01 -35.64
N SER A 403 20.71 -6.26 -35.45
CA SER A 403 20.68 -6.95 -34.17
C SER A 403 21.80 -7.98 -34.17
N ALA A 404 23.01 -7.50 -33.90
CA ALA A 404 24.28 -8.22 -33.98
C ALA A 404 24.33 -9.59 -33.27
N LEU A 405 23.39 -9.88 -32.37
CA LEU A 405 23.34 -11.13 -31.61
C LEU A 405 21.92 -11.72 -31.54
N VAL A 406 21.82 -13.04 -31.57
CA VAL A 406 20.59 -13.76 -31.22
C VAL A 406 20.81 -14.43 -29.87
N VAL A 407 19.98 -14.15 -28.88
CA VAL A 407 20.06 -14.74 -27.56
C VAL A 407 18.93 -15.72 -27.37
N LEU A 408 19.24 -16.93 -26.92
CA LEU A 408 18.30 -18.00 -26.62
C LEU A 408 18.26 -18.17 -25.09
N ALA A 409 17.21 -17.65 -24.46
CA ALA A 409 17.05 -17.63 -23.01
C ALA A 409 16.05 -18.69 -22.53
N GLY A 410 16.26 -19.31 -21.39
CA GLY A 410 15.27 -20.20 -20.77
C GLY A 410 15.90 -21.16 -19.76
N ILE A 411 15.11 -22.11 -19.25
CA ILE A 411 15.60 -23.13 -18.31
C ILE A 411 16.55 -24.13 -19.00
N SER A 412 17.44 -24.77 -18.24
CA SER A 412 18.34 -25.80 -18.77
C SER A 412 17.56 -26.99 -19.36
N GLY A 413 18.11 -27.62 -20.40
CA GLY A 413 17.48 -28.78 -21.05
C GLY A 413 16.35 -28.47 -22.04
N THR A 414 16.13 -27.22 -22.44
CA THR A 414 15.09 -26.81 -23.42
C THR A 414 15.55 -26.81 -24.88
N GLY A 415 16.74 -27.34 -25.19
CA GLY A 415 17.26 -27.39 -26.57
C GLY A 415 17.85 -26.08 -27.09
N LYS A 416 18.17 -25.11 -26.21
CA LYS A 416 18.74 -23.79 -26.59
C LYS A 416 20.04 -23.90 -27.37
N SER A 417 20.94 -24.79 -26.97
CA SER A 417 22.22 -25.02 -27.66
C SER A 417 22.04 -25.96 -28.86
N GLU A 418 21.06 -26.88 -28.82
CA GLU A 418 20.78 -27.80 -29.92
C GLU A 418 20.15 -27.10 -31.14
N LEU A 419 19.23 -26.15 -30.96
CA LEU A 419 18.60 -25.44 -32.09
C LEU A 419 19.61 -24.82 -33.07
N PRO A 420 20.58 -23.97 -32.65
CA PRO A 420 21.59 -23.41 -33.53
C PRO A 420 22.57 -24.46 -34.09
N GLN A 421 22.91 -25.49 -33.31
CA GLN A 421 23.77 -26.59 -33.79
C GLN A 421 23.07 -27.39 -34.91
N ARG A 422 21.81 -27.78 -34.71
CA ARG A 422 21.01 -28.49 -35.71
C ARG A 422 20.71 -27.62 -36.92
N TYR A 423 20.53 -26.31 -36.73
CA TYR A 423 20.39 -25.37 -37.83
C TYR A 423 21.68 -25.33 -38.66
N ALA A 424 22.85 -25.25 -38.03
CA ALA A 424 24.15 -25.32 -38.73
C ALA A 424 24.32 -26.64 -39.49
N ASP A 425 24.03 -27.77 -38.83
CA ASP A 425 24.11 -29.11 -39.42
C ASP A 425 23.20 -29.26 -40.64
N PHE A 426 21.98 -28.74 -40.54
CA PHE A 426 20.98 -28.79 -41.59
C PHE A 426 21.44 -28.00 -42.82
N ILE A 427 21.98 -26.80 -42.66
CA ILE A 427 22.44 -25.96 -43.78
C ILE A 427 23.87 -26.25 -44.24
N GLY A 428 24.58 -27.19 -43.58
CA GLY A 428 25.99 -27.46 -43.85
C GLY A 428 26.93 -26.31 -43.49
N ALA A 429 26.52 -25.46 -42.55
CA ALA A 429 27.36 -24.39 -42.00
C ALA A 429 28.34 -24.94 -40.98
N GLN A 430 29.47 -24.24 -40.79
CA GLN A 430 30.37 -24.56 -39.69
C GLN A 430 29.77 -24.04 -38.38
N CYS A 431 29.77 -24.86 -37.33
CA CYS A 431 29.34 -24.46 -36.00
C CYS A 431 30.56 -24.36 -35.08
N LEU A 432 30.79 -23.18 -34.52
CA LEU A 432 31.81 -22.93 -33.52
C LEU A 432 31.13 -22.74 -32.17
N THR A 433 31.23 -23.71 -31.28
CA THR A 433 30.68 -23.61 -29.92
C THR A 433 31.78 -23.14 -28.96
N LEU A 434 31.56 -22.02 -28.28
CA LEU A 434 32.47 -21.41 -27.33
C LEU A 434 31.79 -21.39 -25.96
N ALA A 435 32.33 -22.14 -25.00
CA ALA A 435 31.84 -22.15 -23.62
C ALA A 435 32.37 -20.92 -22.88
N VAL A 436 31.49 -19.98 -22.55
CA VAL A 436 31.86 -18.76 -21.83
C VAL A 436 32.28 -19.10 -20.40
N GLN A 437 33.36 -18.49 -19.93
CA GLN A 437 33.85 -18.70 -18.56
C GLN A 437 33.43 -17.55 -17.64
N PRO A 438 33.13 -17.80 -16.36
CA PRO A 438 32.74 -16.75 -15.40
C PRO A 438 33.78 -15.63 -15.21
N ARG A 439 35.05 -15.90 -15.56
CA ARG A 439 36.16 -14.94 -15.42
C ARG A 439 36.38 -14.05 -16.64
N TRP A 440 35.57 -14.19 -17.69
CA TRP A 440 35.72 -13.34 -18.88
C TRP A 440 35.33 -11.90 -18.55
N ASP A 441 36.30 -11.00 -18.63
CA ASP A 441 36.13 -9.58 -18.30
C ASP A 441 36.72 -8.65 -19.36
N SER A 442 37.30 -9.20 -20.43
CA SER A 442 37.98 -8.43 -21.47
C SER A 442 37.73 -8.99 -22.88
N PRO A 443 37.86 -8.18 -23.95
CA PRO A 443 37.80 -8.68 -25.32
C PRO A 443 38.86 -9.74 -25.65
N GLN A 444 39.96 -9.76 -24.88
CA GLN A 444 41.06 -10.72 -25.03
C GLN A 444 40.61 -12.16 -24.70
N ASP A 445 39.58 -12.33 -23.86
CA ASP A 445 39.03 -13.65 -23.58
C ASP A 445 38.38 -14.30 -24.80
N LEU A 446 37.86 -13.47 -25.72
CA LEU A 446 37.24 -13.92 -26.96
C LEU A 446 38.19 -13.84 -28.16
N GLN A 447 39.14 -12.90 -28.17
CA GLN A 447 40.11 -12.70 -29.24
C GLN A 447 41.40 -13.53 -29.04
N GLY A 448 41.71 -13.90 -27.81
CA GLY A 448 43.01 -14.42 -27.42
C GLY A 448 43.98 -13.29 -27.05
N PHE A 449 45.18 -13.67 -26.62
CA PHE A 449 46.20 -12.73 -26.18
C PHE A 449 47.59 -13.14 -26.65
N TYR A 450 48.49 -12.16 -26.74
CA TYR A 450 49.89 -12.41 -27.01
C TYR A 450 50.65 -12.69 -25.70
N ASN A 451 51.24 -13.88 -25.60
CA ASN A 451 52.08 -14.22 -24.48
C ASN A 451 53.51 -13.70 -24.74
N TYR A 452 53.89 -12.63 -24.04
CA TYR A 452 55.22 -12.01 -24.17
C TYR A 452 56.39 -12.92 -23.76
N ILE A 453 56.16 -13.88 -22.86
CA ILE A 453 57.20 -14.82 -22.40
C ILE A 453 57.44 -15.89 -23.47
N GLU A 454 56.37 -16.48 -23.99
CA GLU A 454 56.45 -17.52 -25.02
C GLU A 454 56.67 -16.95 -26.43
N LYS A 455 56.52 -15.63 -26.60
CA LYS A 455 56.49 -14.91 -27.88
C LYS A 455 55.51 -15.54 -28.88
N LYS A 456 54.36 -15.99 -28.38
CA LYS A 456 53.33 -16.69 -29.16
C LYS A 456 51.98 -16.05 -28.92
N PHE A 457 51.24 -15.89 -29.99
CA PHE A 457 49.82 -15.58 -29.88
C PHE A 457 49.07 -16.84 -29.46
N LYS A 458 48.23 -16.71 -28.43
CA LYS A 458 47.29 -17.75 -28.01
C LYS A 458 45.90 -17.32 -28.50
N PRO A 459 45.55 -17.65 -29.76
CA PRO A 459 44.22 -17.34 -30.29
C PRO A 459 43.17 -18.23 -29.66
N THR A 460 41.94 -17.71 -29.58
CA THR A 460 40.75 -18.54 -29.38
C THR A 460 40.36 -19.24 -30.69
N ASP A 461 39.47 -20.22 -30.59
CA ASP A 461 38.91 -20.87 -31.80
C ASP A 461 38.13 -19.90 -32.69
N LEU A 462 37.56 -18.82 -32.11
CA LEU A 462 36.96 -17.75 -32.92
C LEU A 462 37.99 -17.04 -33.79
N MET A 463 39.13 -16.65 -33.22
CA MET A 463 40.18 -15.99 -34.00
C MET A 463 40.84 -16.91 -35.00
N ARG A 464 41.01 -18.20 -34.68
CA ARG A 464 41.45 -19.22 -35.65
C ARG A 464 40.47 -19.34 -36.80
N GLY A 465 39.16 -19.40 -36.51
CA GLY A 465 38.11 -19.46 -37.52
C GLY A 465 38.05 -18.21 -38.41
N LEU A 466 38.14 -17.01 -37.81
CA LEU A 466 38.20 -15.74 -38.54
C LEU A 466 39.46 -15.64 -39.41
N TYR A 467 40.62 -16.06 -38.89
CA TYR A 467 41.87 -16.07 -39.63
C TYR A 467 41.78 -17.04 -40.83
N GLN A 468 41.28 -18.26 -40.60
CA GLN A 468 41.06 -19.25 -41.66
C GLN A 468 40.10 -18.72 -42.72
N TYR A 469 39.00 -18.07 -42.34
CA TYR A 469 38.03 -17.53 -43.31
C TYR A 469 38.63 -16.46 -44.23
N ASN A 470 39.47 -15.59 -43.69
CA ASN A 470 40.09 -14.50 -44.45
C ASN A 470 41.19 -14.98 -45.42
N HIS A 471 41.82 -16.13 -45.15
CA HIS A 471 42.97 -16.62 -45.92
C HIS A 471 42.67 -17.88 -46.76
N ASP A 472 41.60 -18.63 -46.47
CA ASP A 472 41.22 -19.83 -47.21
C ASP A 472 40.05 -19.54 -48.16
N ASN A 473 40.32 -19.55 -49.47
CA ASN A 473 39.30 -19.34 -50.50
C ASN A 473 38.17 -20.37 -50.45
N GLN A 474 38.40 -21.56 -49.89
CA GLN A 474 37.35 -22.59 -49.77
C GLN A 474 36.26 -22.22 -48.74
N MET A 475 36.57 -21.29 -47.84
CA MET A 475 35.64 -20.81 -46.82
C MET A 475 34.73 -19.67 -47.31
N GLN A 476 35.07 -19.03 -48.43
CA GLN A 476 34.28 -17.91 -48.96
C GLN A 476 32.82 -18.33 -49.20
N ASN A 477 31.90 -17.43 -48.88
CA ASN A 477 30.46 -17.62 -49.04
C ASN A 477 29.86 -18.75 -48.19
N ARG A 478 30.59 -19.28 -47.20
CA ARG A 478 30.09 -20.29 -46.25
C ARG A 478 29.64 -19.63 -44.97
N ILE A 479 28.47 -20.02 -44.49
CA ILE A 479 27.95 -19.54 -43.21
C ILE A 479 28.72 -20.20 -42.05
N VAL A 480 29.09 -19.40 -41.06
CA VAL A 480 29.68 -19.86 -39.80
C VAL A 480 28.77 -19.40 -38.67
N ILE A 481 28.25 -20.34 -37.88
CA ILE A 481 27.45 -20.04 -36.69
C ILE A 481 28.38 -20.10 -35.47
N VAL A 482 28.56 -18.97 -34.81
CA VAL A 482 29.29 -18.84 -33.55
C VAL A 482 28.28 -18.91 -32.42
N LEU A 483 28.34 -19.99 -31.64
CA LEU A 483 27.50 -20.25 -30.49
C LEU A 483 28.26 -19.95 -29.19
N LEU A 484 27.90 -18.86 -28.51
CA LEU A 484 28.37 -18.52 -27.17
C LEU A 484 27.50 -19.25 -26.14
N ASP A 485 27.97 -20.39 -25.63
CA ASP A 485 27.21 -21.17 -24.67
C ASP A 485 27.34 -20.59 -23.26
N GLU A 486 26.20 -20.47 -22.56
CA GLU A 486 26.07 -19.84 -21.24
C GLU A 486 26.67 -18.43 -21.19
N MET A 487 26.32 -17.61 -22.18
CA MET A 487 26.91 -16.29 -22.40
C MET A 487 26.81 -15.34 -21.20
N ASN A 488 25.82 -15.55 -20.31
CA ASN A 488 25.59 -14.70 -19.15
C ASN A 488 26.27 -15.16 -17.86
N LEU A 489 27.17 -16.15 -17.94
CA LEU A 489 28.11 -16.43 -16.83
C LEU A 489 29.06 -15.27 -16.57
N ALA A 490 29.35 -14.47 -17.60
CA ALA A 490 30.15 -13.26 -17.54
C ALA A 490 29.34 -12.06 -18.05
N ARG A 491 29.82 -10.84 -17.78
CA ARG A 491 29.20 -9.62 -18.33
C ARG A 491 29.48 -9.52 -19.82
N VAL A 492 28.46 -9.82 -20.62
CA VAL A 492 28.53 -9.86 -22.08
C VAL A 492 29.07 -8.55 -22.66
N GLU A 493 28.67 -7.40 -22.11
CA GLU A 493 29.18 -6.13 -22.60
C GLU A 493 30.68 -5.92 -22.45
N TYR A 494 31.39 -6.69 -21.61
CA TYR A 494 32.84 -6.54 -21.41
C TYR A 494 33.62 -7.32 -22.45
N TYR A 495 33.44 -8.64 -22.49
CA TYR A 495 34.19 -9.50 -23.42
C TYR A 495 33.70 -9.39 -24.87
N PHE A 496 32.43 -9.00 -25.08
CA PHE A 496 31.85 -8.84 -26.42
C PHE A 496 31.82 -7.37 -26.90
N SER A 497 32.39 -6.42 -26.14
CA SER A 497 32.35 -4.98 -26.45
C SER A 497 32.83 -4.62 -27.86
N ASP A 498 34.01 -5.11 -28.25
CA ASP A 498 34.59 -4.84 -29.57
C ASP A 498 33.68 -5.35 -30.69
N PHE A 499 33.13 -6.56 -30.54
CA PHE A 499 32.19 -7.12 -31.51
C PHE A 499 30.90 -6.30 -31.58
N LEU A 500 30.31 -5.87 -30.46
CA LEU A 500 29.12 -5.01 -30.48
C LEU A 500 29.38 -3.69 -31.22
N SER A 501 30.54 -3.07 -31.00
CA SER A 501 30.89 -1.81 -31.68
C SER A 501 31.18 -2.02 -33.17
N LYS A 502 31.90 -3.08 -33.54
CA LYS A 502 32.31 -3.33 -34.92
C LYS A 502 31.15 -3.85 -35.75
N LEU A 503 30.35 -4.79 -35.24
CA LEU A 503 29.18 -5.34 -35.94
C LEU A 503 28.13 -4.26 -36.27
N GLU A 504 28.09 -3.15 -35.54
CA GLU A 504 27.26 -1.99 -35.88
C GLU A 504 27.74 -1.22 -37.10
N SER A 505 29.05 -1.00 -37.15
CA SER A 505 29.68 -0.23 -38.22
C SER A 505 29.71 -0.99 -39.55
N ARG A 506 29.38 -2.30 -39.51
CA ARG A 506 29.25 -3.19 -40.67
C ARG A 506 28.32 -2.65 -41.77
N ARG A 507 27.34 -1.83 -41.40
CA ARG A 507 26.42 -1.19 -42.35
C ARG A 507 27.03 -0.05 -43.15
N SER A 508 28.07 0.56 -42.61
CA SER A 508 28.73 1.74 -43.18
C SER A 508 30.04 1.40 -43.88
N GLY A 509 30.61 0.22 -43.63
CA GLY A 509 31.82 -0.27 -44.30
C GLY A 509 32.35 -1.56 -43.69
N ASP A 510 33.48 -2.03 -44.24
CA ASP A 510 34.17 -3.22 -43.75
C ASP A 510 34.73 -3.02 -42.33
N THR A 511 34.53 -4.03 -41.49
CA THR A 511 34.92 -3.99 -40.08
C THR A 511 36.10 -4.90 -39.81
N TYR A 512 37.13 -4.35 -39.17
CA TYR A 512 38.38 -5.05 -38.88
C TYR A 512 38.64 -5.14 -37.37
N LEU A 513 39.16 -6.30 -36.95
CA LEU A 513 39.79 -6.54 -35.66
C LEU A 513 41.30 -6.44 -35.83
N GLU A 514 41.97 -5.77 -34.90
CA GLU A 514 43.43 -5.67 -34.90
C GLU A 514 44.01 -6.73 -33.98
N ILE A 515 44.92 -7.56 -34.49
CA ILE A 515 45.67 -8.52 -33.68
C ILE A 515 46.85 -7.77 -33.05
N ASP A 516 46.87 -7.70 -31.72
CA ASP A 516 48.02 -7.15 -31.00
C ASP A 516 49.07 -8.24 -30.74
N LEU A 517 50.22 -8.10 -31.39
CA LEU A 517 51.39 -8.97 -31.23
C LEU A 517 52.60 -8.20 -30.67
N GLY A 518 52.36 -7.08 -30.01
CA GLY A 518 53.40 -6.22 -29.45
C GLY A 518 54.26 -5.55 -30.52
N SER A 519 55.59 -5.62 -30.39
CA SER A 519 56.55 -4.93 -31.27
C SER A 519 56.98 -5.70 -32.51
N LEU A 520 56.32 -6.82 -32.83
CA LEU A 520 56.64 -7.62 -34.01
C LEU A 520 56.20 -6.89 -35.31
N PRO A 521 57.09 -6.75 -36.31
CA PRO A 521 56.73 -6.14 -37.58
C PRO A 521 55.83 -7.11 -38.36
N LEU A 522 54.56 -6.74 -38.50
CA LEU A 522 53.56 -7.47 -39.28
C LEU A 522 53.16 -6.68 -40.50
N ARG A 523 52.84 -7.39 -41.58
CA ARG A 523 52.16 -6.78 -42.73
C ARG A 523 50.78 -6.31 -42.26
N GLU A 524 50.32 -5.16 -42.76
CA GLU A 524 49.01 -4.61 -42.36
C GLU A 524 47.85 -5.61 -42.61
N GLU A 525 47.97 -6.44 -43.64
CA GLU A 525 47.03 -7.51 -44.01
C GLU A 525 46.94 -8.62 -42.96
N GLU A 526 48.05 -8.96 -42.30
CA GLU A 526 48.08 -9.99 -41.25
C GLU A 526 47.69 -9.41 -39.88
N ARG A 527 47.80 -8.09 -39.72
CA ARG A 527 47.43 -7.38 -38.49
C ARG A 527 45.93 -7.11 -38.40
N ARG A 528 45.24 -6.94 -39.53
CA ARG A 528 43.82 -6.56 -39.59
C ARG A 528 42.97 -7.71 -40.12
N LEU A 529 42.22 -8.36 -39.24
CA LEU A 529 41.26 -9.39 -39.60
C LEU A 529 39.89 -8.79 -39.85
N LYS A 530 39.38 -8.93 -41.09
CA LYS A 530 38.01 -8.56 -41.41
C LYS A 530 37.04 -9.51 -40.70
N ILE A 531 35.98 -8.99 -40.09
CA ILE A 531 34.87 -9.78 -39.56
C ILE A 531 33.85 -10.00 -40.69
N PRO A 532 33.74 -11.19 -41.30
CA PRO A 532 32.88 -11.44 -42.45
C PRO A 532 31.39 -11.37 -42.07
N GLU A 533 30.52 -11.03 -43.02
CA GLU A 533 29.06 -10.99 -42.77
C GLU A 533 28.48 -12.39 -42.53
N GLU A 534 29.19 -13.42 -42.98
CA GLU A 534 28.83 -14.82 -42.93
C GLU A 534 28.98 -15.45 -41.54
N PHE A 535 29.66 -14.75 -40.63
CA PHE A 535 29.72 -15.09 -39.21
C PHE A 535 28.44 -14.60 -38.53
N LEU A 536 27.60 -15.56 -38.13
CA LEU A 536 26.36 -15.33 -37.42
C LEU A 536 26.54 -15.68 -35.95
N PHE A 537 26.27 -14.72 -35.07
CA PHE A 537 26.46 -14.88 -33.63
C PHE A 537 25.16 -15.27 -32.93
N VAL A 538 25.21 -16.33 -32.13
CA VAL A 538 24.12 -16.83 -31.30
C VAL A 538 24.68 -17.04 -29.90
N GLY A 539 23.94 -16.67 -28.86
CA GLY A 539 24.30 -16.94 -27.49
C GLY A 539 23.18 -17.65 -26.74
N THR A 540 23.51 -18.54 -25.82
CA THR A 540 22.53 -19.21 -24.95
C THR A 540 22.63 -18.64 -23.55
N MET A 541 21.48 -18.45 -22.91
CA MET A 541 21.36 -17.81 -21.62
C MET A 541 20.50 -18.68 -20.70
N ASN A 542 20.95 -18.90 -19.46
CA ASN A 542 20.09 -19.47 -18.43
C ASN A 542 19.43 -18.32 -17.66
N GLU A 543 18.17 -18.51 -17.24
CA GLU A 543 17.42 -17.51 -16.48
C GLU A 543 17.57 -17.66 -14.94
N ASP A 544 18.55 -18.44 -14.49
CA ASP A 544 18.76 -18.78 -13.08
C ASP A 544 19.41 -17.62 -12.28
N GLU A 545 19.11 -17.53 -10.97
CA GLU A 545 19.57 -16.46 -10.05
C GLU A 545 21.09 -16.28 -10.00
N THR A 546 21.85 -17.32 -10.36
CA THR A 546 23.32 -17.31 -10.34
C THR A 546 23.94 -16.62 -11.57
N THR A 547 23.13 -16.14 -12.50
CA THR A 547 23.59 -15.61 -13.78
C THR A 547 23.37 -14.10 -13.92
N GLN A 548 24.23 -13.42 -14.68
CA GLN A 548 24.13 -11.96 -14.84
C GLN A 548 22.96 -11.61 -15.76
N THR A 549 22.26 -10.51 -15.47
CA THR A 549 21.24 -9.97 -16.38
C THR A 549 21.92 -9.26 -17.55
N LEU A 550 21.28 -9.30 -18.72
CA LEU A 550 21.75 -8.56 -19.89
C LEU A 550 21.51 -7.06 -19.68
N SER A 551 22.52 -6.24 -19.98
CA SER A 551 22.39 -4.79 -19.97
C SER A 551 21.56 -4.29 -21.17
N ASP A 552 20.94 -3.12 -21.05
CA ASP A 552 20.18 -2.48 -22.14
C ASP A 552 21.02 -2.29 -23.40
N LYS A 553 22.33 -2.05 -23.22
CA LYS A 553 23.30 -1.94 -24.31
C LYS A 553 23.44 -3.23 -25.13
N VAL A 554 23.22 -4.40 -24.53
CA VAL A 554 23.23 -5.69 -25.24
C VAL A 554 21.84 -5.98 -25.78
N LEU A 555 20.78 -5.76 -24.99
CA LEU A 555 19.38 -5.98 -25.38
C LEU A 555 18.98 -5.17 -26.63
N ASP A 556 19.40 -3.91 -26.74
CA ASP A 556 19.12 -3.09 -27.92
C ASP A 556 19.68 -3.69 -29.21
N ARG A 557 20.72 -4.53 -29.09
CA ARG A 557 21.53 -5.10 -30.18
C ARG A 557 21.29 -6.58 -30.35
N ALA A 558 20.45 -7.18 -29.52
CA ALA A 558 20.13 -8.58 -29.55
C ALA A 558 18.66 -8.82 -29.88
N ASN A 559 18.35 -9.99 -30.43
CA ASN A 559 17.01 -10.54 -30.43
C ASN A 559 16.97 -11.67 -29.40
N VAL A 560 16.15 -11.52 -28.35
CA VAL A 560 16.11 -12.46 -27.21
C VAL A 560 14.92 -13.39 -27.33
N LEU A 561 15.13 -14.60 -27.85
CA LEU A 561 14.09 -15.63 -27.89
C LEU A 561 14.07 -16.40 -26.57
N THR A 562 12.89 -16.48 -25.97
CA THR A 562 12.68 -17.11 -24.66
C THR A 562 11.98 -18.45 -24.80
N PHE A 563 12.56 -19.48 -24.19
CA PHE A 563 12.07 -20.86 -24.17
C PHE A 563 11.42 -21.12 -22.82
N GLY A 564 10.11 -21.35 -22.85
CA GLY A 564 9.35 -21.72 -21.65
C GLY A 564 9.61 -23.15 -21.18
N LYS A 565 8.96 -23.52 -20.08
CA LYS A 565 8.91 -24.92 -19.65
C LYS A 565 8.19 -25.75 -20.73
N PRO A 566 8.77 -26.86 -21.22
CA PRO A 566 8.07 -27.75 -22.15
C PRO A 566 6.82 -28.32 -21.47
N GLU A 567 5.69 -28.38 -22.17
CA GLU A 567 4.43 -28.87 -21.58
C GLU A 567 4.51 -30.38 -21.30
N ASN A 568 5.23 -31.11 -22.16
CA ASN A 568 5.40 -32.55 -22.07
C ASN A 568 6.89 -32.93 -22.00
N LEU A 569 7.30 -33.52 -20.88
CA LEU A 569 8.62 -34.12 -20.74
C LEU A 569 8.65 -35.46 -21.49
N LYS A 570 9.19 -35.46 -22.70
CA LYS A 570 9.41 -36.68 -23.47
C LYS A 570 10.82 -37.20 -23.21
N LEU A 571 10.92 -38.49 -22.92
CA LEU A 571 12.21 -39.19 -22.99
C LEU A 571 12.65 -39.17 -24.45
N ARG A 572 13.90 -38.79 -24.70
CA ARG A 572 14.49 -38.89 -26.03
C ARG A 572 14.50 -40.37 -26.39
N GLU A 573 13.66 -40.75 -27.35
CA GLU A 573 13.82 -42.05 -27.99
C GLU A 573 15.08 -41.93 -28.83
N ASP A 574 16.12 -42.70 -28.46
CA ASP A 574 17.30 -42.87 -29.31
C ASP A 574 16.79 -43.39 -30.65
N GLY A 575 16.78 -42.51 -31.66
CA GLY A 575 16.32 -42.82 -33.00
C GLY A 575 17.19 -43.92 -33.61
N ASN A 576 16.85 -45.17 -33.33
CA ASN A 576 17.25 -46.30 -34.12
C ASN A 576 16.74 -46.08 -35.55
N ASN A 577 17.68 -45.91 -36.48
CA ASN A 577 17.54 -46.08 -37.94
C ASN A 577 16.10 -46.07 -38.49
N SER A 578 15.69 -44.94 -39.05
CA SER A 578 14.66 -44.92 -40.09
C SER A 578 15.12 -44.06 -41.27
N PRO A 579 15.23 -44.63 -42.49
CA PRO A 579 15.62 -43.92 -43.69
C PRO A 579 14.41 -43.15 -44.23
N GLY A 580 14.55 -41.86 -44.59
CA GLY A 580 13.45 -41.23 -45.35
C GLY A 580 13.32 -39.71 -45.45
N VAL A 581 14.17 -38.89 -44.83
CA VAL A 581 14.29 -37.47 -45.24
C VAL A 581 15.77 -37.17 -45.37
N ASN A 582 16.21 -37.02 -46.63
CA ASN A 582 17.59 -36.71 -46.97
C ASN A 582 17.99 -35.41 -46.27
N ARG A 583 18.98 -35.48 -45.36
CA ARG A 583 19.83 -34.31 -45.11
C ARG A 583 20.24 -33.79 -46.48
N PRO A 584 19.91 -32.54 -46.83
CA PRO A 584 20.37 -31.98 -48.10
C PRO A 584 21.91 -32.04 -48.12
N GLN A 585 22.45 -32.85 -49.03
CA GLN A 585 23.90 -33.02 -49.17
C GLN A 585 24.48 -31.67 -49.61
N GLY A 586 25.45 -31.16 -48.85
CA GLY A 586 26.14 -29.92 -49.20
C GLY A 586 26.06 -28.82 -48.16
N TYR A 587 26.18 -27.58 -48.64
CA TYR A 587 26.05 -26.36 -47.83
C TYR A 587 25.22 -25.28 -48.52
N LEU A 588 24.59 -24.42 -47.73
CA LEU A 588 23.89 -23.22 -48.21
C LEU A 588 24.88 -22.07 -48.37
N ASP A 589 24.95 -21.52 -49.59
CA ASP A 589 25.70 -20.30 -49.88
C ASP A 589 25.11 -19.10 -49.12
N TYR A 590 25.97 -18.27 -48.54
CA TYR A 590 25.54 -17.05 -47.85
C TYR A 590 24.83 -16.07 -48.80
N GLU A 591 25.24 -15.95 -50.06
CA GLU A 591 24.53 -15.13 -51.06
C GLU A 591 23.07 -15.57 -51.25
N LYS A 592 22.78 -16.88 -51.19
CA LYS A 592 21.41 -17.40 -51.26
C LYS A 592 20.63 -17.09 -49.99
N PHE A 593 21.26 -17.24 -48.82
CA PHE A 593 20.69 -16.80 -47.54
C PHE A 593 20.39 -15.29 -47.53
N LYS A 594 21.29 -14.49 -48.13
CA LYS A 594 21.16 -13.04 -48.31
C LYS A 594 20.00 -12.68 -49.24
N ALA A 595 19.71 -13.49 -50.26
CA ALA A 595 18.59 -13.29 -51.16
C ALA A 595 17.21 -13.39 -50.47
N TRP A 596 17.11 -14.13 -49.36
CA TRP A 596 15.89 -14.17 -48.52
C TRP A 596 15.70 -12.91 -47.67
N ARG A 597 16.64 -11.95 -47.72
CA ARG A 597 16.52 -10.67 -47.02
C ARG A 597 15.85 -9.62 -47.88
N ARG A 598 14.81 -9.01 -47.34
CA ARG A 598 14.07 -7.89 -47.93
C ARG A 598 14.52 -6.59 -47.27
N ARG A 599 14.78 -5.56 -48.08
CA ARG A 599 15.07 -4.21 -47.56
C ARG A 599 13.74 -3.48 -47.28
N PRO A 600 13.56 -2.89 -46.09
CA PRO A 600 12.36 -2.15 -45.76
C PRO A 600 12.25 -0.90 -46.64
N GLN A 601 11.15 -0.78 -47.37
CA GLN A 601 10.84 0.41 -48.17
C GLN A 601 9.96 1.35 -47.34
N VAL A 602 10.36 2.62 -47.24
CA VAL A 602 9.65 3.64 -46.43
C VAL A 602 8.16 3.78 -46.81
N ASN A 603 7.84 3.58 -48.09
CA ASN A 603 6.47 3.70 -48.62
C ASN A 603 5.66 2.40 -48.55
N SER A 604 6.23 1.30 -48.04
CA SER A 604 5.50 0.05 -47.90
C SER A 604 4.37 0.18 -46.86
N PRO A 605 3.16 -0.35 -47.15
CA PRO A 605 2.04 -0.29 -46.21
C PRO A 605 2.35 -1.03 -44.90
N VAL A 606 3.18 -2.09 -44.96
CA VAL A 606 3.67 -2.82 -43.78
C VAL A 606 4.51 -1.91 -42.88
N VAL A 607 5.46 -1.15 -43.47
CA VAL A 607 6.35 -0.25 -42.71
C VAL A 607 5.59 0.90 -42.08
N ARG A 608 4.60 1.47 -42.78
CA ARG A 608 3.73 2.51 -42.20
C ARG A 608 2.95 1.99 -41.00
N LYS A 609 2.39 0.78 -41.10
CA LYS A 609 1.66 0.17 -39.99
C LYS A 609 2.57 -0.11 -38.80
N VAL A 610 3.77 -0.66 -39.03
CA VAL A 610 4.77 -0.86 -37.97
C VAL A 610 5.10 0.48 -37.30
N LYS A 611 5.29 1.54 -38.08
CA LYS A 611 5.54 2.88 -37.56
C LYS A 611 4.41 3.40 -36.67
N GLU A 612 3.15 3.25 -37.07
CA GLU A 612 2.00 3.65 -36.23
C GLU A 612 2.00 2.96 -34.86
N TYR A 613 2.25 1.64 -34.81
CA TYR A 613 2.34 0.91 -33.55
C TYR A 613 3.54 1.34 -32.71
N LEU A 614 4.70 1.56 -33.34
CA LEU A 614 5.92 1.96 -32.65
C LEU A 614 5.88 3.40 -32.15
N ASP A 615 5.30 4.34 -32.90
CA ASP A 615 5.15 5.73 -32.44
C ASP A 615 4.24 5.78 -31.19
N ARG A 616 3.13 5.01 -31.20
CA ARG A 616 2.28 4.88 -30.01
C ARG A 616 3.00 4.23 -28.84
N ALA A 617 3.72 3.13 -29.07
CA ALA A 617 4.50 2.47 -28.03
C ALA A 617 5.58 3.40 -27.47
N ASN A 618 6.26 4.18 -28.32
CA ASN A 618 7.30 5.11 -27.89
C ASN A 618 6.73 6.24 -27.04
N ASN A 619 5.55 6.77 -27.37
CA ASN A 619 4.87 7.78 -26.54
C ASN A 619 4.54 7.25 -25.14
N VAL A 620 4.10 6.00 -25.02
CA VAL A 620 3.86 5.35 -23.72
C VAL A 620 5.18 5.16 -22.96
N MET A 621 6.21 4.65 -23.64
CA MET A 621 7.54 4.44 -23.07
C MET A 621 8.22 5.75 -22.63
N GLU A 622 7.95 6.87 -23.32
CA GLU A 622 8.44 8.21 -22.95
C GLU A 622 7.85 8.68 -21.62
N LYS A 623 6.54 8.49 -21.39
CA LYS A 623 5.89 8.79 -20.10
C LYS A 623 6.48 7.98 -18.94
N ILE A 624 6.84 6.72 -19.20
CA ILE A 624 7.48 5.81 -18.23
C ILE A 624 8.95 6.18 -17.97
N GLY A 625 9.58 6.99 -18.82
CA GLY A 625 10.98 7.40 -18.69
C GLY A 625 11.98 6.51 -19.44
N HIS A 626 11.52 5.62 -20.32
CA HIS A 626 12.34 4.70 -21.12
C HIS A 626 12.08 4.82 -22.65
N PRO A 627 12.16 6.02 -23.26
CA PRO A 627 11.95 6.16 -24.70
C PRO A 627 13.01 5.39 -25.50
N PHE A 628 12.65 4.94 -26.71
CA PHE A 628 13.58 4.28 -27.62
C PHE A 628 13.85 5.12 -28.87
N ALA A 629 15.10 5.07 -29.34
CA ALA A 629 15.57 5.85 -30.48
C ALA A 629 15.40 5.11 -31.83
N HIS A 630 15.78 5.79 -32.91
CA HIS A 630 15.68 5.29 -34.29
C HIS A 630 16.27 3.90 -34.52
N ARG A 631 17.29 3.49 -33.75
CA ARG A 631 17.90 2.17 -33.88
C ARG A 631 16.91 1.05 -33.60
N VAL A 632 16.17 1.15 -32.48
CA VAL A 632 15.18 0.14 -32.09
C VAL A 632 14.07 0.10 -33.14
N TYR A 633 13.60 1.26 -33.59
CA TYR A 633 12.62 1.37 -34.68
C TYR A 633 13.09 0.65 -35.96
N GLN A 634 14.33 0.91 -36.40
CA GLN A 634 14.89 0.25 -37.58
C GLN A 634 15.02 -1.26 -37.38
N ALA A 635 15.39 -1.71 -36.17
CA ALA A 635 15.57 -3.13 -35.86
C ALA A 635 14.25 -3.89 -35.95
N ILE A 636 13.21 -3.34 -35.32
CA ILE A 636 11.87 -3.92 -35.34
C ILE A 636 11.31 -3.93 -36.77
N THR A 637 11.46 -2.82 -37.50
CA THR A 637 11.00 -2.73 -38.89
C THR A 637 11.71 -3.73 -39.80
N GLN A 638 13.03 -3.86 -39.67
CA GLN A 638 13.82 -4.82 -40.42
C GLN A 638 13.39 -6.25 -40.10
N TYR A 639 13.16 -6.57 -38.82
CA TYR A 639 12.70 -7.90 -38.40
C TYR A 639 11.34 -8.25 -39.01
N VAL A 640 10.34 -7.37 -38.86
CA VAL A 640 8.97 -7.64 -39.34
C VAL A 640 8.93 -7.83 -40.85
N VAL A 641 9.67 -7.02 -41.61
CA VAL A 641 9.75 -7.14 -43.08
C VAL A 641 10.46 -8.43 -43.52
N ASN A 642 11.38 -8.95 -42.71
CA ASN A 642 12.12 -10.18 -42.99
C ASN A 642 11.48 -11.43 -42.36
N TYR A 643 10.34 -11.32 -41.70
CA TYR A 643 9.66 -12.46 -41.11
C TYR A 643 9.02 -13.35 -42.22
N PRO A 644 9.27 -14.67 -42.22
CA PRO A 644 8.74 -15.57 -43.24
C PRO A 644 7.22 -15.45 -43.38
N GLY A 645 6.74 -15.20 -44.59
CA GLY A 645 5.30 -15.14 -44.89
C GLY A 645 4.66 -13.75 -44.80
N VAL A 646 5.32 -12.75 -44.22
CA VAL A 646 4.79 -11.38 -44.18
C VAL A 646 4.78 -10.78 -45.60
N SER A 647 3.59 -10.64 -46.16
CA SER A 647 3.38 -10.08 -47.51
C SER A 647 2.29 -9.01 -47.52
N GLU A 648 1.30 -9.13 -46.63
CA GLU A 648 0.17 -8.21 -46.49
C GLU A 648 0.06 -7.65 -45.06
N VAL A 649 -0.51 -6.44 -44.96
CA VAL A 649 -0.87 -5.80 -43.69
C VAL A 649 -2.00 -6.61 -43.05
N ASN A 650 -1.82 -7.03 -41.79
CA ASN A 650 -2.75 -7.85 -40.98
C ASN A 650 -2.72 -9.37 -41.20
N SER A 651 -1.74 -9.92 -41.92
CA SER A 651 -1.46 -11.36 -41.89
C SER A 651 -1.17 -11.86 -40.46
N ALA A 652 -1.46 -13.14 -40.17
CA ALA A 652 -1.15 -13.72 -38.86
C ALA A 652 0.37 -13.64 -38.57
N GLU A 653 1.18 -13.86 -39.60
CA GLU A 653 2.64 -13.75 -39.56
C GLU A 653 3.10 -12.32 -39.24
N PHE A 654 2.41 -11.29 -39.74
CA PHE A 654 2.71 -9.90 -39.40
C PHE A 654 2.47 -9.62 -37.91
N ARG A 655 1.34 -10.12 -37.37
CA ARG A 655 1.01 -9.99 -35.95
C ARG A 655 2.03 -10.70 -35.08
N TYR A 656 2.40 -11.93 -35.42
CA TYR A 656 3.45 -12.67 -34.70
C TYR A 656 4.80 -11.97 -34.76
N ALA A 657 5.23 -11.49 -35.93
CA ALA A 657 6.51 -10.80 -36.06
C ALA A 657 6.57 -9.53 -35.21
N LEU A 658 5.48 -8.76 -35.18
CA LEU A 658 5.41 -7.54 -34.38
C LEU A 658 5.34 -7.88 -32.89
N ALA A 659 4.53 -8.86 -32.49
CA ALA A 659 4.44 -9.33 -31.11
C ALA A 659 5.79 -9.86 -30.58
N ASP A 660 6.51 -10.62 -31.41
CA ASP A 660 7.85 -11.12 -31.11
C ASP A 660 8.81 -9.96 -30.82
N GLN A 661 8.79 -8.89 -31.63
CA GLN A 661 9.65 -7.73 -31.41
C GLN A 661 9.27 -6.91 -30.17
N PHE A 662 7.98 -6.82 -29.84
CA PHE A 662 7.55 -6.22 -28.58
C PHE A 662 8.14 -7.00 -27.38
N GLY A 663 8.01 -8.33 -27.39
CA GLY A 663 8.56 -9.19 -26.34
C GLY A 663 10.10 -9.26 -26.30
N GLN A 664 10.76 -9.16 -27.45
CA GLN A 664 12.22 -9.27 -27.57
C GLN A 664 12.96 -7.97 -27.24
N LYS A 665 12.37 -6.79 -27.50
CA LYS A 665 13.10 -5.50 -27.40
C LYS A 665 12.42 -4.42 -26.56
N LEU A 666 11.09 -4.37 -26.51
CA LEU A 666 10.37 -3.29 -25.81
C LEU A 666 10.07 -3.67 -24.36
N LEU A 667 9.39 -4.80 -24.15
CA LEU A 667 8.95 -5.25 -22.83
C LEU A 667 10.10 -5.58 -21.85
N PRO A 668 11.28 -6.07 -22.28
CA PRO A 668 12.42 -6.21 -21.38
C PRO A 668 12.85 -4.91 -20.70
N LYS A 669 12.64 -3.75 -21.33
CA LYS A 669 13.01 -2.43 -20.78
C LYS A 669 12.10 -1.97 -19.64
N LEU A 670 10.95 -2.62 -19.47
CA LEU A 670 10.02 -2.34 -18.38
C LEU A 670 10.40 -3.09 -17.09
N ARG A 671 11.42 -3.95 -17.13
CA ARG A 671 11.82 -4.78 -15.98
C ARG A 671 12.28 -3.90 -14.81
N GLY A 672 11.72 -4.15 -13.63
CA GLY A 672 12.07 -3.44 -12.40
C GLY A 672 11.29 -2.14 -12.16
N LEU A 673 10.35 -1.78 -13.04
CA LEU A 673 9.45 -0.64 -12.81
C LEU A 673 8.44 -0.95 -11.70
N MET A 674 8.19 0.04 -10.84
CA MET A 674 7.14 -0.04 -9.82
C MET A 674 5.78 0.09 -10.49
N ILE A 675 4.90 -0.89 -10.26
CA ILE A 675 3.63 -0.99 -10.99
C ILE A 675 2.64 0.08 -10.53
N ASP A 676 2.68 0.43 -9.25
CA ASP A 676 1.78 1.43 -8.64
C ASP A 676 2.01 2.84 -9.20
N ASP A 677 3.25 3.17 -9.59
CA ASP A 677 3.64 4.50 -10.05
C ASP A 677 3.23 4.76 -11.51
N TYR A 678 3.05 3.71 -12.32
CA TYR A 678 2.84 3.79 -13.79
C TYR A 678 1.63 2.98 -14.27
N HIS A 679 0.58 2.90 -13.45
CA HIS A 679 -0.57 2.05 -13.75
C HIS A 679 -1.29 2.50 -15.05
N GLU A 680 -1.46 3.80 -15.29
CA GLU A 680 -2.15 4.30 -16.48
C GLU A 680 -1.37 3.97 -17.77
N GLU A 681 -0.06 4.17 -17.76
CA GLU A 681 0.83 3.88 -18.90
C GLU A 681 0.92 2.38 -19.19
N LEU A 682 0.98 1.54 -18.14
CA LEU A 682 0.96 0.08 -18.31
C LEU A 682 -0.39 -0.41 -18.86
N GLU A 683 -1.49 0.28 -18.56
CA GLU A 683 -2.80 -0.01 -19.15
C GLU A 683 -2.87 0.42 -20.62
N GLU A 684 -2.33 1.60 -20.98
CA GLU A 684 -2.18 2.03 -22.38
C GLU A 684 -1.33 1.03 -23.18
N MET A 685 -0.23 0.53 -22.61
CA MET A 685 0.60 -0.50 -23.22
C MET A 685 -0.15 -1.82 -23.39
N LYS A 686 -0.95 -2.22 -22.39
CA LYS A 686 -1.80 -3.42 -22.46
C LYS A 686 -2.78 -3.34 -23.62
N GLN A 687 -3.51 -2.23 -23.75
CA GLN A 687 -4.46 -2.03 -24.84
C GLN A 687 -3.78 -2.10 -26.21
N LEU A 688 -2.55 -1.59 -26.33
CA LEU A 688 -1.78 -1.68 -27.57
C LEU A 688 -1.40 -3.13 -27.89
N ILE A 689 -0.99 -3.91 -26.90
CA ILE A 689 -0.67 -5.34 -27.04
C ILE A 689 -1.92 -6.14 -27.43
N GLU A 690 -3.07 -5.90 -26.79
CA GLU A 690 -4.33 -6.55 -27.12
C GLU A 690 -4.78 -6.26 -28.55
N GLN A 691 -4.54 -5.04 -29.05
CA GLN A 691 -4.81 -4.66 -30.45
C GLN A 691 -3.95 -5.42 -31.47
N LEU A 692 -2.81 -6.00 -31.07
CA LEU A 692 -2.02 -6.89 -31.94
C LEU A 692 -2.72 -8.24 -32.15
N GLY A 693 -3.56 -8.66 -31.21
CA GLY A 693 -4.32 -9.91 -31.28
C GLY A 693 -3.46 -11.17 -31.09
N ASP A 694 -2.36 -11.08 -30.33
CA ASP A 694 -1.49 -12.21 -29.98
C ASP A 694 -1.71 -12.63 -28.52
N GLU A 695 -2.49 -13.70 -28.31
CA GLU A 695 -2.83 -14.20 -26.97
C GLU A 695 -1.59 -14.56 -26.10
N PRO A 696 -0.53 -15.20 -26.64
CA PRO A 696 0.67 -15.51 -25.85
C PRO A 696 1.36 -14.25 -25.29
N LEU A 697 1.47 -13.19 -26.11
CA LEU A 697 2.07 -11.93 -25.67
C LEU A 697 1.23 -11.24 -24.59
N THR A 698 -0.09 -11.19 -24.76
CA THR A 698 -1.00 -10.61 -23.76
C THR A 698 -0.89 -11.34 -22.43
N LYS A 699 -0.93 -12.68 -22.44
CA LYS A 699 -0.76 -13.50 -21.22
C LYS A 699 0.60 -13.29 -20.56
N ALA A 700 1.67 -13.22 -21.34
CA ALA A 700 3.01 -12.96 -20.82
C ALA A 700 3.12 -11.56 -20.18
N PHE A 701 2.51 -10.55 -20.78
CA PHE A 701 2.44 -9.19 -20.24
C PHE A 701 1.66 -9.13 -18.93
N GLU A 702 0.47 -9.74 -18.86
CA GLU A 702 -0.34 -9.79 -17.65
C GLU A 702 0.36 -10.54 -16.51
N LYS A 703 1.03 -11.65 -16.82
CA LYS A 703 1.83 -12.40 -15.83
C LYS A 703 2.99 -11.57 -15.29
N SER A 704 3.61 -10.74 -16.15
CA SER A 704 4.72 -9.86 -15.77
C SER A 704 4.27 -8.68 -14.91
N ARG A 705 3.03 -8.20 -15.11
CA ARG A 705 2.38 -7.17 -14.29
C ARG A 705 1.84 -7.70 -12.96
N ASN A 706 1.39 -8.95 -12.90
CA ASN A 706 0.86 -9.52 -11.66
C ASN A 706 1.95 -10.17 -10.78
N SER A 707 3.19 -9.67 -10.86
CA SER A 707 4.30 -10.21 -10.07
C SER A 707 4.08 -9.96 -8.57
N SER A 708 4.46 -10.92 -7.73
CA SER A 708 4.36 -10.85 -6.27
C SER A 708 5.24 -9.78 -5.64
N THR A 709 6.19 -9.23 -6.39
CA THR A 709 7.20 -8.26 -5.92
C THR A 709 6.74 -6.80 -6.02
N GLY A 710 5.57 -6.52 -6.61
CA GLY A 710 5.09 -5.16 -6.88
C GLY A 710 5.87 -4.43 -7.99
N GLN A 711 6.84 -5.11 -8.59
CA GLN A 711 7.64 -4.65 -9.72
C GLN A 711 7.30 -5.43 -10.98
N PHE A 712 7.42 -4.78 -12.13
CA PHE A 712 7.22 -5.43 -13.43
C PHE A 712 8.37 -6.41 -13.71
N GLU A 713 8.04 -7.70 -13.82
CA GLU A 713 9.02 -8.77 -14.07
C GLU A 713 8.78 -9.42 -15.43
N TRP A 714 9.47 -8.93 -16.47
CA TRP A 714 9.43 -9.57 -17.78
C TRP A 714 10.18 -10.91 -17.78
N LYS A 715 9.43 -12.01 -17.95
CA LYS A 715 9.95 -13.39 -18.00
C LYS A 715 10.02 -13.95 -19.42
N GLY A 716 9.99 -13.06 -20.42
CA GLY A 716 10.00 -13.47 -21.83
C GLY A 716 8.63 -13.83 -22.40
N LEU A 717 8.60 -13.94 -23.73
CA LEU A 717 7.48 -14.46 -24.49
C LEU A 717 7.63 -15.97 -24.65
N ILE A 718 6.72 -16.73 -24.05
CA ILE A 718 6.67 -18.19 -24.25
C ILE A 718 5.84 -18.46 -25.51
N TYR A 719 6.48 -19.12 -26.48
CA TYR A 719 5.83 -19.56 -27.70
C TYR A 719 4.98 -20.81 -27.39
N PRO A 720 3.67 -20.80 -27.68
CA PRO A 720 2.80 -21.97 -27.41
C PRO A 720 3.22 -23.17 -28.25
N GLU A 721 3.03 -24.39 -27.73
CA GLU A 721 3.14 -25.62 -28.52
C GLU A 721 1.97 -25.68 -29.53
N GLU A 722 2.25 -26.08 -30.77
CA GLU A 722 1.27 -26.21 -31.88
C GLU A 722 0.70 -27.63 -31.97
#